data_AF-A0A958G778-F1
#
_entry.id   AF-A0A958G778-F1
#
_cell.length_a   1.000
_cell.length_b   1.000
_cell.length_c   1.000
_cell.angle_alpha   90.00
_cell.angle_beta   90.00
_cell.angle_gamma   90.00
#
_symmetry.space_group_name_H-M   'P 1'
#
loop_
_entity.id
_entity.type
_entity.pdbx_description
1 polymer ?
#
loop_
_entity_poly.entity_id
_entity_poly.type
_entity_poly.pdbx_seq_one_letter_code
_entity_poly.pdbx_strand_id
1 'polypeptide(L)'
;MAGKLYALLVGISDYRPDIGKLSGCVNDVNQFEKYLEDNFKKETRRILTLRDSEATYANIITSFRTHFKDVTKDDVVVFKYAGHGAQWKSAKAFYEYFPDGMDEGLVCYDSRQEGGVFPYDLADKELAVLIDEIAKKEPHIAVILDCCHSGSGTRDVNSFKRLTPRQTHQVDSQRPLDSYIDGYYAKLHKSGAALKIPTSRHILLAACERRQKAWEGLDKRGVFSNTLEEVLEKSGNDITYADLFTRSRLAVRQFADNQDPQFETYGGFNAFDGFLGSQATKKARSFMVYFDSKSNKWWAECGAADGLPTESDKSVELVIYDQDDKTKKVGTANTVEVGVQKSIIDFDGDTSLGYQAEPTTLPIPPLPVYLEGDDTAAVEAALKKSSATVNFEFVKAPHKPDGLLYSLVASKGKYELKQRETGQLIQWADKDSLELLFPVINHVSRWERLLKLQNHDTSIDKNVVDFAVHEYEDAACQKEIHVYRDDDVILEYTGDGNDQKDDVHIKLKASNGTSKERYFALFQFCGEGGVFDYGIRAVVNQAIANAQEFTLGESWDLYLDADENDMTYVFKLFVSDQPIEDYVLVQQELKIGSKVGSHRGGNRRAQQNMKQNDWFARTITLKVARRIDQVGAKDTSISNGKIKIKAHKGMTANLSMAAAKAPTRSVGVNPTITQVMENQGLEMCNFTPGTRAAGNESVLEITDIQNEASLKEQPLEIEIGDLGLQEDEYVLPLTIDAEGHVVLGGDTWKDENGHTQISIDHIIPAPDQRRSLGKAMKLYFFKTYLKQNPNQLNWVEYKDDDSVVRHHDPAAVAAKVKKAKNIILLVHGIIGDTEVIAQGLRLAKDAQGKSLDQKFDLVLTYDYENLHQPIPDTADDLKNQLQAAGFGENDGKRLTMLVHSMGGLVSRSFIEQQGGNRMVDHLVMCGTPNNGSPFGKIDKARKLF
;
A
#
# COMPACT_ATOMS: atom_id res chain seq x y z
N MET A 1 20.77 16.35 -24.40
CA MET A 1 20.02 17.38 -23.66
C MET A 1 19.50 18.43 -24.62
N ALA A 2 18.27 18.92 -24.41
CA ALA A 2 17.64 19.92 -25.28
C ALA A 2 17.74 21.37 -24.73
N GLY A 3 18.00 21.58 -23.42
CA GLY A 3 18.18 22.91 -22.82
C GLY A 3 19.63 23.25 -22.39
N LYS A 4 19.80 24.45 -21.84
CA LYS A 4 21.07 25.03 -21.37
C LYS A 4 21.34 24.69 -19.91
N LEU A 5 22.61 24.62 -19.53
CA LEU A 5 23.10 24.52 -18.16
C LEU A 5 23.50 25.90 -17.65
N TYR A 6 22.92 26.33 -16.53
CA TYR A 6 23.33 27.51 -15.77
C TYR A 6 23.92 27.07 -14.43
N ALA A 7 25.15 27.47 -14.13
CA ALA A 7 25.82 27.15 -12.87
C ALA A 7 26.28 28.42 -12.14
N LEU A 8 25.96 28.54 -10.86
CA LEU A 8 26.53 29.51 -9.93
C LEU A 8 27.37 28.75 -8.89
N LEU A 9 28.68 28.98 -8.90
CA LEU A 9 29.65 28.28 -8.05
C LEU A 9 30.25 29.27 -7.05
N VAL A 10 30.23 28.96 -5.77
CA VAL A 10 30.68 29.86 -4.69
C VAL A 10 31.69 29.13 -3.82
N GLY A 11 32.93 29.62 -3.76
CA GLY A 11 34.01 29.01 -2.98
C GLY A 11 34.70 30.03 -2.09
N ILE A 12 34.72 29.80 -0.78
CA ILE A 12 35.30 30.75 0.18
C ILE A 12 36.31 30.02 1.06
N SER A 13 37.56 30.45 1.01
CA SER A 13 38.68 29.91 1.79
C SER A 13 39.36 30.99 2.63
N ASP A 14 39.49 32.20 2.10
CA ASP A 14 40.16 33.33 2.76
C ASP A 14 39.26 34.10 3.73
N TYR A 15 38.63 33.36 4.65
CA TYR A 15 37.85 33.97 5.73
C TYR A 15 38.72 34.80 6.68
N ARG A 16 38.09 35.74 7.38
CA ARG A 16 38.75 36.50 8.45
C ARG A 16 39.26 35.59 9.57
N PRO A 17 40.31 36.00 10.31
CA PRO A 17 40.90 35.18 11.38
C PRO A 17 39.92 34.73 12.46
N ASP A 18 38.89 35.51 12.78
CA ASP A 18 37.87 35.20 13.78
C ASP A 18 36.83 34.18 13.31
N ILE A 19 36.67 34.01 11.99
CA ILE A 19 35.82 32.98 11.39
C ILE A 19 36.60 31.67 11.20
N GLY A 20 37.90 31.78 10.89
CA GLY A 20 38.81 30.66 10.64
C GLY A 20 39.03 30.45 9.14
N LYS A 21 40.29 30.34 8.70
CA LYS A 21 40.61 30.12 7.28
C LYS A 21 40.43 28.66 6.89
N LEU A 22 39.95 28.43 5.67
CA LEU A 22 39.96 27.13 4.98
C LEU A 22 40.98 27.19 3.83
N SER A 23 41.27 26.06 3.18
CA SER A 23 42.26 26.04 2.09
C SER A 23 41.82 25.32 0.81
N GLY A 24 40.63 24.70 0.80
CA GLY A 24 40.18 23.84 -0.28
C GLY A 24 38.87 24.21 -0.95
N CYS A 25 38.10 25.15 -0.42
CA CYS A 25 36.79 25.49 -0.99
C CYS A 25 36.88 26.12 -2.38
N VAL A 26 37.89 26.98 -2.61
CA VAL A 26 38.16 27.54 -3.95
C VAL A 26 38.59 26.44 -4.93
N ASN A 27 39.34 25.44 -4.47
CA ASN A 27 39.73 24.30 -5.30
C ASN A 27 38.51 23.46 -5.70
N ASP A 28 37.57 23.24 -4.80
CA ASP A 28 36.36 22.46 -5.07
C ASP A 28 35.44 23.10 -6.12
N VAL A 29 35.33 24.42 -6.13
CA VAL A 29 34.55 25.11 -7.18
C VAL A 29 35.30 25.18 -8.50
N ASN A 30 36.63 25.30 -8.49
CA ASN A 30 37.44 25.28 -9.70
C ASN A 30 37.40 23.91 -10.40
N GLN A 31 37.47 22.82 -9.62
CA GLN A 31 37.41 21.48 -10.18
C GLN A 31 36.01 21.14 -10.70
N PHE A 32 34.97 21.56 -10.00
CA PHE A 32 33.61 21.39 -10.51
C PHE A 32 33.32 22.26 -11.74
N GLU A 33 33.86 23.48 -11.78
CA GLU A 33 33.83 24.31 -13.00
C GLU A 33 34.44 23.55 -14.17
N LYS A 34 35.66 23.02 -14.00
CA LYS A 34 36.34 22.19 -15.01
C LYS A 34 35.51 20.97 -15.43
N TYR A 35 34.93 20.23 -14.48
CA TYR A 35 34.04 19.10 -14.77
C TYR A 35 32.87 19.52 -15.66
N LEU A 36 32.23 20.66 -15.38
CA LEU A 36 31.15 21.19 -16.23
C LEU A 36 31.66 21.61 -17.61
N GLU A 37 32.87 22.15 -17.71
CA GLU A 37 33.46 22.51 -19.00
C GLU A 37 33.79 21.31 -19.89
N ASP A 38 34.25 20.22 -19.27
CA ASP A 38 34.65 18.99 -19.95
C ASP A 38 33.44 18.17 -20.40
N ASN A 39 32.32 18.22 -19.66
CA ASN A 39 31.13 17.39 -19.92
C ASN A 39 29.97 18.10 -20.63
N PHE A 40 29.95 19.44 -20.65
CA PHE A 40 28.86 20.22 -21.25
C PHE A 40 29.37 21.15 -22.35
N LYS A 41 28.67 21.18 -23.49
CA LYS A 41 29.06 22.00 -24.65
C LYS A 41 29.10 23.49 -24.31
N LYS A 42 30.09 24.20 -24.84
CA LYS A 42 30.34 25.63 -24.57
C LYS A 42 29.13 26.51 -24.91
N GLU A 43 28.42 26.17 -25.98
CA GLU A 43 27.28 26.93 -26.47
C GLU A 43 26.07 26.84 -25.52
N THR A 44 25.95 25.71 -24.82
CA THR A 44 24.81 25.39 -23.95
C THR A 44 25.12 25.55 -22.46
N ARG A 45 26.33 25.95 -22.06
CA ARG A 45 26.67 26.18 -20.64
C ARG A 45 26.85 27.67 -20.33
N ARG A 46 26.47 28.09 -19.11
CA ARG A 46 26.66 29.43 -18.55
C ARG A 46 27.12 29.27 -17.10
N ILE A 47 28.41 29.49 -16.85
CA ILE A 47 29.02 29.30 -15.52
C ILE A 47 29.41 30.68 -14.96
N LEU A 48 29.04 30.94 -13.72
CA LEU A 48 29.47 32.09 -12.94
C LEU A 48 30.08 31.59 -11.63
N THR A 49 31.32 31.97 -11.35
CA THR A 49 32.05 31.51 -10.16
C THR A 49 32.44 32.71 -9.30
N LEU A 50 32.06 32.72 -8.02
CA LEU A 50 32.44 33.72 -7.02
C LEU A 50 33.47 33.11 -6.06
N ARG A 51 34.62 33.77 -5.92
CA ARG A 51 35.72 33.28 -5.06
C ARG A 51 36.05 34.29 -3.95
N ASP A 52 36.21 33.78 -2.74
CA ASP A 52 36.67 34.55 -1.58
C ASP A 52 35.99 35.93 -1.45
N SER A 53 36.72 37.03 -1.64
CA SER A 53 36.21 38.40 -1.50
C SER A 53 35.07 38.77 -2.46
N GLU A 54 34.87 37.99 -3.53
CA GLU A 54 33.72 38.15 -4.43
C GLU A 54 32.44 37.57 -3.85
N ALA A 55 32.53 36.59 -2.94
CA ALA A 55 31.41 35.85 -2.38
C ALA A 55 30.82 36.57 -1.14
N THR A 56 30.51 37.85 -1.29
CA THR A 56 29.76 38.62 -0.28
C THR A 56 28.28 38.25 -0.30
N TYR A 57 27.60 38.42 0.83
CA TYR A 57 26.17 38.12 0.95
C TYR A 57 25.35 38.80 -0.16
N ALA A 58 25.61 40.11 -0.39
CA ALA A 58 24.93 40.88 -1.43
C ALA A 58 25.25 40.38 -2.86
N ASN A 59 26.51 40.00 -3.12
CA ASN A 59 26.92 39.57 -4.45
C ASN A 59 26.39 38.17 -4.79
N ILE A 60 26.30 37.26 -3.81
CA ILE A 60 25.69 35.94 -3.99
C ILE A 60 24.22 36.08 -4.40
N ILE A 61 23.44 36.87 -3.67
CA ILE A 61 22.01 37.11 -3.97
C ILE A 61 21.83 37.75 -5.35
N THR A 62 22.61 38.78 -5.64
CA THR A 62 22.54 39.49 -6.92
C THR A 62 22.90 38.55 -8.08
N SER A 63 23.96 37.76 -7.92
CA SER A 63 24.39 36.77 -8.90
C SER A 63 23.34 35.69 -9.12
N PHE A 64 22.73 35.18 -8.04
CA PHE A 64 21.67 34.18 -8.11
C PHE A 64 20.48 34.69 -8.94
N ARG A 65 19.98 35.89 -8.65
CA ARG A 65 18.84 36.48 -9.37
C ARG A 65 19.15 36.86 -10.81
N THR A 66 20.33 37.44 -11.07
CA THR A 66 20.68 37.93 -12.41
C THR A 66 21.14 36.82 -13.36
N HIS A 67 21.87 35.83 -12.86
CA HIS A 67 22.38 34.71 -13.66
C HIS A 67 21.28 33.74 -14.07
N PHE A 68 20.29 33.51 -13.20
CA PHE A 68 19.18 32.58 -13.45
C PHE A 68 17.91 33.26 -14.02
N LYS A 69 17.98 34.55 -14.37
CA LYS A 69 16.81 35.32 -14.85
C LYS A 69 16.20 34.78 -16.15
N ASP A 70 17.01 34.20 -17.03
CA ASP A 70 16.60 33.74 -18.38
C ASP A 70 16.42 32.21 -18.47
N VAL A 71 16.42 31.52 -17.31
CA VAL A 71 16.18 30.06 -17.22
C VAL A 71 14.75 29.73 -17.65
N THR A 72 14.59 28.61 -18.36
CA THR A 72 13.31 28.04 -18.82
C THR A 72 13.15 26.60 -18.33
N LYS A 73 11.95 26.02 -18.49
CA LYS A 73 11.63 24.66 -18.00
C LYS A 73 12.54 23.54 -18.53
N ASP A 74 13.16 23.74 -19.69
CA ASP A 74 14.00 22.73 -20.34
C ASP A 74 15.48 22.84 -19.90
N ASP A 75 15.82 23.88 -19.13
CA ASP A 75 17.18 24.19 -18.68
C ASP A 75 17.52 23.49 -17.34
N VAL A 76 18.82 23.40 -17.07
CA VAL A 76 19.41 22.85 -15.85
C VAL A 76 20.05 23.99 -15.06
N VAL A 77 19.77 24.06 -13.76
CA VAL A 77 20.31 25.04 -12.82
C VAL A 77 21.13 24.32 -11.77
N VAL A 78 22.36 24.80 -11.54
CA VAL A 78 23.25 24.30 -10.50
C VAL A 78 23.69 25.44 -9.60
N PHE A 79 23.49 25.28 -8.29
CA PHE A 79 24.10 26.13 -7.28
C PHE A 79 25.05 25.30 -6.43
N LYS A 80 26.36 25.56 -6.50
CA LYS A 80 27.37 24.89 -5.66
C LYS A 80 27.96 25.90 -4.68
N TYR A 81 27.97 25.55 -3.40
CA TYR A 81 28.65 26.31 -2.35
C TYR A 81 29.67 25.41 -1.64
N ALA A 82 30.89 25.91 -1.48
CA ALA A 82 31.92 25.32 -0.63
C ALA A 82 32.47 26.40 0.31
N GLY A 83 32.44 26.15 1.61
CA GLY A 83 32.82 27.14 2.62
C GLY A 83 32.42 26.72 4.02
N HIS A 84 32.44 27.68 4.95
CA HIS A 84 31.92 27.46 6.29
C HIS A 84 30.38 27.41 6.29
N GLY A 85 29.86 26.44 7.03
CA GLY A 85 28.49 26.46 7.51
C GLY A 85 28.47 26.63 9.03
N ALA A 86 27.42 27.26 9.55
CA ALA A 86 27.25 27.50 10.97
C ALA A 86 25.80 27.78 11.34
N GLN A 87 25.52 27.77 12.65
CA GLN A 87 24.18 28.00 13.18
C GLN A 87 24.03 29.41 13.75
N TRP A 88 22.86 30.00 13.53
CA TRP A 88 22.45 31.28 14.11
C TRP A 88 21.08 31.14 14.77
N LYS A 89 20.85 31.71 15.96
CA LYS A 89 19.52 31.66 16.58
C LYS A 89 18.45 32.34 15.71
N SER A 90 17.43 31.57 15.31
CA SER A 90 16.35 32.02 14.42
C SER A 90 15.55 33.19 14.99
N ALA A 91 14.81 33.91 14.15
CA ALA A 91 13.76 34.79 14.65
C ALA A 91 12.69 33.99 15.42
N LYS A 92 12.17 34.56 16.52
CA LYS A 92 11.11 33.98 17.37
C LYS A 92 9.93 33.42 16.59
N ALA A 93 9.55 34.07 15.50
CA ALA A 93 8.42 33.68 14.68
C ALA A 93 8.63 32.32 13.96
N PHE A 94 9.85 31.77 13.97
CA PHE A 94 10.17 30.46 13.43
C PHE A 94 10.28 29.34 14.49
N TYR A 95 10.18 29.65 15.79
CA TYR A 95 10.38 28.66 16.85
C TYR A 95 9.33 27.54 16.86
N GLU A 96 8.13 27.82 16.34
CA GLU A 96 7.05 26.83 16.22
C GLU A 96 7.33 25.79 15.11
N TYR A 97 8.23 26.08 14.18
CA TYR A 97 8.55 25.22 13.03
C TYR A 97 9.85 24.40 13.20
N PHE A 98 10.72 24.81 14.13
CA PHE A 98 12.04 24.20 14.34
C PHE A 98 12.29 24.00 15.84
N PRO A 99 12.30 22.75 16.34
CA PRO A 99 12.45 22.45 17.77
C PRO A 99 13.76 22.94 18.40
N ASP A 100 14.80 23.20 17.61
CA ASP A 100 16.08 23.74 18.08
C ASP A 100 16.16 25.27 18.03
N GLY A 101 15.24 25.93 17.32
CA GLY A 101 15.18 27.39 17.18
C GLY A 101 16.38 27.99 16.42
N MET A 102 17.04 27.24 15.52
CA MET A 102 18.25 27.69 14.82
C MET A 102 18.05 27.82 13.30
N ASP A 103 18.71 28.82 12.71
CA ASP A 103 18.95 28.97 11.28
C ASP A 103 20.24 28.22 10.94
N GLU A 104 20.19 27.42 9.87
CA GLU A 104 21.39 26.87 9.23
C GLU A 104 21.90 27.89 8.21
N GLY A 105 23.12 28.38 8.36
CA GLY A 105 23.67 29.49 7.59
C GLY A 105 24.88 29.13 6.75
N LEU A 106 24.90 29.61 5.50
CA LEU A 106 26.10 29.67 4.66
C LEU A 106 26.86 30.97 4.99
N VAL A 107 28.06 30.83 5.56
CA VAL A 107 28.87 31.98 6.00
C VAL A 107 29.51 32.65 4.78
N CYS A 108 29.03 33.83 4.43
CA CYS A 108 29.55 34.62 3.31
C CYS A 108 30.87 35.30 3.71
N TYR A 109 31.60 35.85 2.74
CA TYR A 109 32.90 36.48 3.00
C TYR A 109 32.83 37.65 4.00
N ASP A 110 31.74 38.42 3.95
CA ASP A 110 31.47 39.59 4.79
C ASP A 110 30.49 39.34 5.94
N SER A 111 30.06 38.08 6.15
CA SER A 111 29.19 37.72 7.27
C SER A 111 29.85 38.00 8.63
N ARG A 112 29.03 38.28 9.65
CA ARG A 112 29.44 38.44 11.06
C ARG A 112 30.42 39.58 11.32
N GLN A 113 30.47 40.57 10.44
CA GLN A 113 31.21 41.80 10.68
C GLN A 113 30.36 42.79 11.49
N GLU A 114 30.81 43.08 12.72
CA GLU A 114 30.23 44.15 13.54
C GLU A 114 30.39 45.50 12.83
N GLY A 115 29.27 46.20 12.58
CA GLY A 115 29.25 47.42 11.77
C GLY A 115 29.41 47.23 10.25
N GLY A 116 29.41 45.98 9.75
CA GLY A 116 29.38 45.66 8.32
C GLY A 116 28.04 45.97 7.66
N VAL A 117 28.00 45.96 6.32
CA VAL A 117 26.79 46.29 5.53
C VAL A 117 25.66 45.28 5.77
N PHE A 118 25.99 44.00 5.99
CA PHE A 118 25.07 42.96 6.43
C PHE A 118 25.79 41.99 7.38
N PRO A 119 25.38 41.86 8.66
CA PRO A 119 26.11 41.04 9.63
C PRO A 119 25.70 39.55 9.63
N TYR A 120 24.71 39.15 8.83
CA TYR A 120 24.11 37.81 8.92
C TYR A 120 24.73 36.81 7.93
N ASP A 121 24.62 35.52 8.26
CA ASP A 121 24.88 34.44 7.31
C ASP A 121 23.69 34.32 6.35
N LEU A 122 23.91 33.75 5.15
CA LEU A 122 22.81 33.41 4.24
C LEU A 122 22.08 32.18 4.79
N ALA A 123 20.91 32.39 5.40
CA ALA A 123 20.16 31.31 6.04
C ALA A 123 19.49 30.39 5.02
N ASP A 124 19.30 29.14 5.41
CA ASP A 124 18.51 28.11 4.72
C ASP A 124 17.15 28.64 4.22
N LYS A 125 16.46 29.41 5.07
CA LYS A 125 15.18 30.07 4.77
C LYS A 125 15.29 31.07 3.61
N GLU A 126 16.40 31.80 3.53
CA GLU A 126 16.66 32.76 2.45
C GLU A 126 17.02 32.04 1.15
N LEU A 127 17.82 30.98 1.25
CA LEU A 127 18.12 30.12 0.10
C LEU A 127 16.85 29.44 -0.45
N ALA A 128 15.93 29.03 0.41
CA ALA A 128 14.63 28.48 0.00
C ALA A 128 13.80 29.49 -0.81
N VAL A 129 13.78 30.77 -0.41
CA VAL A 129 13.12 31.85 -1.18
C VAL A 129 13.78 32.03 -2.55
N LEU A 130 15.11 32.07 -2.60
CA LEU A 130 15.86 32.20 -3.86
C LEU A 130 15.57 31.03 -4.82
N ILE A 131 15.56 29.78 -4.32
CA ILE A 131 15.24 28.60 -5.13
C ILE A 131 13.79 28.68 -5.64
N ASP A 132 12.84 29.13 -4.81
CA ASP A 132 11.44 29.28 -5.19
C ASP A 132 11.22 30.29 -6.32
N GLU A 133 11.99 31.38 -6.36
CA GLU A 133 11.96 32.36 -7.46
C GLU A 133 12.25 31.71 -8.82
N ILE A 134 13.14 30.71 -8.85
CA ILE A 134 13.53 29.99 -10.08
C ILE A 134 12.60 28.82 -10.37
N ALA A 135 12.22 28.05 -9.34
CA ALA A 135 11.44 26.83 -9.47
C ALA A 135 10.05 27.07 -10.09
N LYS A 136 9.51 28.30 -9.99
CA LYS A 136 8.30 28.74 -10.71
C LYS A 136 8.36 28.57 -12.23
N LYS A 137 9.56 28.44 -12.79
CA LYS A 137 9.79 28.20 -14.23
C LYS A 137 9.97 26.71 -14.57
N GLU A 138 9.90 25.84 -13.57
CA GLU A 138 10.04 24.39 -13.64
C GLU A 138 11.35 23.81 -14.22
N PRO A 139 12.53 24.46 -14.11
CA PRO A 139 13.79 23.88 -14.58
C PRO A 139 14.23 22.68 -13.73
N HIS A 140 15.24 21.96 -14.20
CA HIS A 140 15.95 20.96 -13.39
C HIS A 140 16.92 21.66 -12.44
N ILE A 141 16.68 21.66 -11.13
CA ILE A 141 17.51 22.39 -10.15
C ILE A 141 18.30 21.41 -9.27
N ALA A 142 19.62 21.56 -9.22
CA ALA A 142 20.52 20.87 -8.30
C ALA A 142 21.28 21.86 -7.41
N VAL A 143 21.24 21.65 -6.10
CA VAL A 143 21.94 22.42 -5.08
C VAL A 143 22.99 21.52 -4.44
N ILE A 144 24.24 21.97 -4.39
CA ILE A 144 25.38 21.19 -3.88
C ILE A 144 26.05 22.01 -2.77
N LEU A 145 26.00 21.52 -1.53
CA LEU A 145 26.54 22.21 -0.35
C LEU A 145 27.67 21.40 0.28
N ASP A 146 28.89 21.94 0.22
CA ASP A 146 30.07 21.37 0.86
C ASP A 146 30.50 22.21 2.08
N CYS A 147 29.70 22.09 3.14
CA CYS A 147 29.83 22.79 4.42
C CYS A 147 29.22 21.99 5.59
N CYS A 148 29.54 22.34 6.84
CA CYS A 148 28.93 21.71 8.03
C CYS A 148 27.56 22.31 8.40
N HIS A 149 26.72 21.53 9.10
CA HIS A 149 25.36 21.92 9.52
C HIS A 149 25.16 22.04 11.06
N SER A 150 26.19 21.94 11.91
CA SER A 150 26.00 22.06 13.37
C SER A 150 27.14 22.76 14.08
N GLY A 151 26.80 23.53 15.11
CA GLY A 151 27.67 24.32 15.98
C GLY A 151 28.27 23.57 17.18
N SER A 152 28.54 22.25 17.12
CA SER A 152 29.08 21.54 18.30
C SER A 152 30.63 21.49 18.33
N GLY A 153 31.20 22.34 19.18
CA GLY A 153 32.61 22.34 19.54
C GLY A 153 32.96 21.20 20.48
N THR A 154 33.03 19.97 19.99
CA THR A 154 33.64 18.85 20.73
C THR A 154 34.77 18.21 19.92
N ARG A 155 35.88 17.95 20.64
CA ARG A 155 37.10 17.30 20.15
C ARG A 155 36.78 15.86 19.79
N ASP A 156 36.94 15.51 18.52
CA ASP A 156 36.65 14.17 17.98
C ASP A 156 37.88 13.56 17.31
N VAL A 157 37.89 12.23 17.19
CA VAL A 157 39.01 11.35 16.78
C VAL A 157 39.63 11.75 15.42
N ASN A 158 38.87 12.42 14.54
CA ASN A 158 39.36 12.94 13.25
C ASN A 158 40.42 14.05 13.37
N SER A 159 40.55 14.68 14.54
CA SER A 159 41.66 15.61 14.83
C SER A 159 43.04 14.90 14.80
N PHE A 160 43.08 13.56 14.98
CA PHE A 160 44.28 12.75 14.78
C PHE A 160 44.61 12.50 13.29
N LYS A 161 43.67 12.69 12.36
CA LYS A 161 43.84 12.55 10.90
C LYS A 161 44.23 13.85 10.18
N ARG A 162 44.48 14.96 10.92
CA ARG A 162 44.81 16.31 10.40
C ARG A 162 43.76 16.92 9.45
N LEU A 163 42.51 16.50 9.53
CA LEU A 163 41.41 17.06 8.74
C LEU A 163 40.93 18.38 9.35
N THR A 164 40.56 19.36 8.51
CA THR A 164 40.03 20.66 8.94
C THR A 164 38.51 20.69 8.77
N PRO A 165 37.71 20.96 9.81
CA PRO A 165 36.24 21.01 9.67
C PRO A 165 35.81 22.29 8.95
N ARG A 166 34.84 22.17 8.04
CA ARG A 166 34.23 23.30 7.31
C ARG A 166 33.14 24.00 8.13
N GLN A 167 33.51 24.40 9.34
CA GLN A 167 32.62 24.94 10.37
C GLN A 167 33.24 26.15 11.09
N THR A 168 32.41 27.12 11.48
CA THR A 168 32.80 28.20 12.41
C THR A 168 31.88 28.24 13.65
N HIS A 169 32.07 29.21 14.54
CA HIS A 169 31.34 29.33 15.80
C HIS A 169 29.83 29.53 15.60
N GLN A 170 29.01 29.12 16.57
CA GLN A 170 27.57 29.40 16.58
C GLN A 170 27.30 30.83 17.07
N VAL A 171 26.22 31.45 16.61
CA VAL A 171 25.74 32.76 17.08
C VAL A 171 24.41 32.62 17.81
N ASP A 172 24.42 32.86 19.13
CA ASP A 172 23.24 32.70 20.00
C ASP A 172 22.35 33.95 20.07
N SER A 173 22.79 35.08 19.50
CA SER A 173 21.97 36.29 19.41
C SER A 173 20.83 36.08 18.43
N GLN A 174 19.60 36.36 18.86
CA GLN A 174 18.42 36.13 18.05
C GLN A 174 18.42 37.00 16.77
N ARG A 175 18.20 36.37 15.62
CA ARG A 175 18.06 37.07 14.33
C ARG A 175 16.73 37.86 14.26
N PRO A 176 16.73 39.13 13.82
CA PRO A 176 15.50 39.88 13.55
C PRO A 176 14.74 39.35 12.32
N LEU A 177 13.40 39.32 12.36
CA LEU A 177 12.57 38.79 11.26
C LEU A 177 12.66 39.61 9.96
N ASP A 178 12.95 40.91 10.07
CA ASP A 178 13.14 41.81 8.93
C ASP A 178 14.53 41.72 8.29
N SER A 179 15.46 40.99 8.93
CA SER A 179 16.82 40.79 8.42
C SER A 179 16.97 39.64 7.42
N TYR A 180 15.94 38.82 7.23
CA TYR A 180 15.90 37.83 6.15
C TYR A 180 15.67 38.53 4.81
N ILE A 181 16.15 37.92 3.72
CA ILE A 181 16.19 38.45 2.35
C ILE A 181 15.00 39.36 2.01
N ASP A 182 15.30 40.62 1.66
CA ASP A 182 14.33 41.68 1.31
C ASP A 182 13.19 41.92 2.33
N GLY A 183 13.38 41.53 3.59
CA GLY A 183 12.35 41.52 4.62
C GLY A 183 11.17 40.59 4.26
N TYR A 184 11.38 39.56 3.44
CA TYR A 184 10.35 38.68 2.88
C TYR A 184 9.40 38.15 3.96
N TYR A 185 9.96 37.53 5.01
CA TYR A 185 9.16 36.97 6.10
C TYR A 185 8.52 38.02 6.99
N ALA A 186 9.15 39.18 7.18
CA ALA A 186 8.53 40.29 7.90
C ALA A 186 7.33 40.87 7.12
N LYS A 187 7.40 40.92 5.79
CA LYS A 187 6.27 41.33 4.93
C LYS A 187 5.13 40.30 4.97
N LEU A 188 5.46 39.00 4.90
CA LEU A 188 4.49 37.91 5.04
C LEU A 188 3.76 37.99 6.39
N HIS A 189 4.53 38.10 7.48
CA HIS A 189 4.00 38.19 8.84
C HIS A 189 3.11 39.42 9.03
N LYS A 190 3.50 40.59 8.47
CA LYS A 190 2.67 41.81 8.51
C LYS A 190 1.35 41.68 7.72
N SER A 191 1.30 40.79 6.73
CA SER A 191 0.10 40.57 5.92
C SER A 191 -0.92 39.61 6.55
N GLY A 192 -0.61 39.01 7.71
CA GLY A 192 -1.45 38.01 8.37
C GLY A 192 -1.38 36.62 7.75
N ALA A 193 -0.53 36.41 6.75
CA ALA A 193 -0.27 35.10 6.17
C ALA A 193 0.62 34.25 7.08
N ALA A 194 0.41 32.93 7.10
CA ALA A 194 1.27 31.99 7.82
C ALA A 194 2.72 32.06 7.29
N LEU A 195 3.69 32.00 8.19
CA LEU A 195 5.12 32.01 7.86
C LEU A 195 5.53 30.69 7.19
N LYS A 196 5.26 30.56 5.89
CA LYS A 196 5.60 29.38 5.10
C LYS A 196 7.00 29.50 4.48
N ILE A 197 7.84 28.50 4.72
CA ILE A 197 9.11 28.33 4.02
C ILE A 197 8.85 27.56 2.71
N PRO A 198 9.27 28.07 1.54
CA PRO A 198 9.03 27.39 0.27
C PRO A 198 9.73 26.03 0.15
N THR A 199 9.04 25.02 -0.38
CA THR A 199 9.55 23.66 -0.63
C THR A 199 9.47 23.28 -2.11
N SER A 200 10.05 24.15 -2.94
CA SER A 200 9.99 24.09 -4.41
C SER A 200 10.78 22.94 -5.03
N ARG A 201 10.43 22.49 -6.26
CA ARG A 201 11.04 21.31 -6.93
C ARG A 201 12.54 21.47 -7.20
N HIS A 202 13.39 20.72 -6.49
CA HIS A 202 14.85 20.67 -6.69
C HIS A 202 15.47 19.44 -6.01
N ILE A 203 16.77 19.17 -6.22
CA ILE A 203 17.55 18.23 -5.42
C ILE A 203 18.66 18.94 -4.66
N LEU A 204 18.90 18.56 -3.41
CA LEU A 204 20.00 19.00 -2.55
C LEU A 204 20.99 17.86 -2.35
N LEU A 205 22.28 18.13 -2.55
CA LEU A 205 23.41 17.26 -2.27
C LEU A 205 24.28 17.94 -1.22
N ALA A 206 24.22 17.49 0.03
CA ALA A 206 24.99 18.08 1.14
C ALA A 206 26.12 17.14 1.61
N ALA A 207 27.21 17.72 2.11
CA ALA A 207 28.42 16.99 2.46
C ALA A 207 28.33 16.12 3.72
N CYS A 208 27.42 16.40 4.64
CA CYS A 208 27.26 15.66 5.90
C CYS A 208 25.84 15.81 6.48
N GLU A 209 25.44 14.95 7.42
CA GLU A 209 24.17 15.10 8.15
C GLU A 209 24.21 16.28 9.15
N ARG A 210 23.03 16.73 9.62
CA ARG A 210 22.89 17.93 10.47
C ARG A 210 23.86 17.96 11.66
N ARG A 211 24.06 16.84 12.35
CA ARG A 211 24.92 16.74 13.55
C ARG A 211 26.37 16.34 13.26
N GLN A 212 26.76 16.29 11.99
CA GLN A 212 28.07 15.83 11.53
C GLN A 212 28.93 16.97 11.00
N LYS A 213 30.19 16.65 10.70
CA LYS A 213 31.18 17.60 10.19
C LYS A 213 31.57 17.21 8.76
N ALA A 214 31.54 18.18 7.86
CA ALA A 214 32.21 18.13 6.57
C ALA A 214 33.70 18.47 6.75
N TRP A 215 34.58 17.65 6.18
CA TRP A 215 36.02 17.77 6.36
C TRP A 215 36.74 18.24 5.08
N GLU A 216 37.83 18.97 5.28
CA GLU A 216 38.84 19.25 4.26
C GLU A 216 40.04 18.31 4.43
N GLY A 217 40.40 17.64 3.33
CA GLY A 217 41.52 16.71 3.22
C GLY A 217 42.88 17.39 3.13
N LEU A 218 43.94 16.60 3.24
CA LEU A 218 45.34 17.06 3.10
C LEU A 218 45.69 17.53 1.67
N ASP A 219 44.88 17.12 0.70
CA ASP A 219 44.92 17.55 -0.70
C ASP A 219 44.34 18.96 -0.91
N LYS A 220 43.90 19.62 0.16
CA LYS A 220 43.21 20.92 0.13
C LYS A 220 41.93 20.84 -0.73
N ARG A 221 41.14 19.81 -0.51
CA ARG A 221 39.80 19.65 -1.09
C ARG A 221 38.79 19.19 -0.05
N GLY A 222 37.51 19.45 -0.30
CA GLY A 222 36.43 18.90 0.52
C GLY A 222 36.36 17.40 0.29
N VAL A 223 36.30 16.61 1.37
CA VAL A 223 36.17 15.14 1.25
C VAL A 223 34.93 14.78 0.43
N PHE A 224 33.83 15.52 0.57
CA PHE A 224 32.62 15.33 -0.23
C PHE A 224 32.80 15.76 -1.69
N SER A 225 33.25 16.98 -1.97
CA SER A 225 33.50 17.43 -3.35
C SER A 225 34.46 16.52 -4.11
N ASN A 226 35.55 16.09 -3.47
CA ASN A 226 36.53 15.21 -4.11
C ASN A 226 35.92 13.85 -4.47
N THR A 227 35.24 13.20 -3.51
CA THR A 227 34.63 11.89 -3.74
C THR A 227 33.45 11.94 -4.72
N LEU A 228 32.62 12.98 -4.66
CA LEU A 228 31.53 13.21 -5.61
C LEU A 228 32.05 13.30 -7.04
N GLU A 229 33.12 14.07 -7.25
CA GLU A 229 33.73 14.25 -8.56
C GLU A 229 34.45 12.99 -9.05
N GLU A 230 35.15 12.26 -8.18
CA GLU A 230 35.76 10.96 -8.54
C GLU A 230 34.70 9.95 -9.00
N VAL A 231 33.54 9.91 -8.33
CA VAL A 231 32.43 9.04 -8.71
C VAL A 231 31.85 9.45 -10.07
N LEU A 232 31.69 10.75 -10.32
CA LEU A 232 31.22 11.28 -11.60
C LEU A 232 32.19 10.97 -12.75
N GLU A 233 33.49 11.12 -12.53
CA GLU A 233 34.53 10.81 -13.52
C GLU A 233 34.55 9.31 -13.86
N LYS A 234 34.50 8.44 -12.84
CA LYS A 234 34.53 6.98 -13.03
C LYS A 234 33.26 6.43 -13.69
N SER A 235 32.11 7.02 -13.39
CA SER A 235 30.81 6.54 -13.89
C SER A 235 30.47 7.08 -15.29
N GLY A 236 31.19 8.08 -15.78
CA GLY A 236 30.81 8.83 -16.97
C GLY A 236 29.49 9.61 -16.79
N ASN A 237 28.96 10.18 -17.87
CA ASN A 237 27.71 10.97 -17.83
C ASN A 237 26.42 10.13 -17.74
N ASP A 238 26.53 8.81 -17.55
CA ASP A 238 25.41 7.85 -17.48
C ASP A 238 25.22 7.33 -16.04
N ILE A 239 24.85 8.25 -15.13
CA ILE A 239 24.57 7.93 -13.73
C ILE A 239 23.31 8.66 -13.24
N THR A 240 22.47 7.97 -12.46
CA THR A 240 21.31 8.58 -11.80
C THR A 240 21.73 9.30 -10.51
N TYR A 241 20.93 10.25 -10.02
CA TYR A 241 21.19 10.86 -8.72
C TYR A 241 21.18 9.84 -7.56
N ALA A 242 20.33 8.81 -7.64
CA ALA A 242 20.29 7.72 -6.68
C ALA A 242 21.59 6.89 -6.67
N ASP A 243 22.11 6.51 -7.84
CA ASP A 243 23.38 5.79 -7.94
C ASP A 243 24.58 6.66 -7.50
N LEU A 244 24.56 7.94 -7.88
CA LEU A 244 25.57 8.92 -7.49
C LEU A 244 25.62 9.07 -5.96
N PHE A 245 24.47 9.11 -5.31
CA PHE A 245 24.35 9.17 -3.86
C PHE A 245 25.04 7.98 -3.19
N THR A 246 24.63 6.76 -3.54
CA THR A 246 25.15 5.53 -2.93
C THR A 246 26.67 5.45 -3.08
N ARG A 247 27.18 5.67 -4.29
CA ARG A 247 28.62 5.62 -4.58
C ARG A 247 29.40 6.71 -3.84
N SER A 248 28.89 7.94 -3.82
CA SER A 248 29.55 9.07 -3.12
C SER A 248 29.58 8.84 -1.61
N ARG A 249 28.49 8.32 -1.03
CA ARG A 249 28.42 8.05 0.41
C ARG A 249 29.40 6.96 0.85
N LEU A 250 29.52 5.89 0.07
CA LEU A 250 30.51 4.84 0.32
C LEU A 250 31.94 5.38 0.25
N ALA A 251 32.24 6.17 -0.79
CA ALA A 251 33.55 6.79 -0.94
C ALA A 251 33.89 7.72 0.24
N VAL A 252 32.98 8.61 0.66
CA VAL A 252 33.22 9.50 1.81
C VAL A 252 33.51 8.72 3.09
N ARG A 253 32.74 7.65 3.36
CA ARG A 253 32.93 6.81 4.56
C ARG A 253 34.28 6.11 4.62
N GLN A 254 34.96 5.90 3.49
CA GLN A 254 36.33 5.36 3.47
C GLN A 254 37.36 6.41 3.92
N PHE A 255 37.10 7.70 3.70
CA PHE A 255 38.05 8.78 3.99
C PHE A 255 37.83 9.46 5.34
N ALA A 256 36.58 9.69 5.74
CA ALA A 256 36.23 10.40 6.96
C ALA A 256 35.19 9.64 7.79
N ASP A 257 35.52 9.39 9.06
CA ASP A 257 34.54 8.88 10.02
C ASP A 257 33.57 10.01 10.38
N ASN A 258 32.28 9.69 10.54
CA ASN A 258 31.25 10.67 10.93
C ASN A 258 31.03 11.82 9.92
N GLN A 259 31.16 11.52 8.62
CA GLN A 259 30.72 12.37 7.51
C GLN A 259 29.85 11.56 6.56
N ASP A 260 28.56 11.82 6.55
CA ASP A 260 27.59 11.12 5.70
C ASP A 260 26.90 12.10 4.75
N PRO A 261 27.22 12.06 3.44
CA PRO A 261 26.54 12.89 2.47
C PRO A 261 25.02 12.70 2.51
N GLN A 262 24.27 13.78 2.31
CA GLN A 262 22.81 13.77 2.24
C GLN A 262 22.34 14.13 0.84
N PHE A 263 21.39 13.36 0.30
CA PHE A 263 20.75 13.65 -0.98
C PHE A 263 19.25 13.77 -0.74
N GLU A 264 18.68 14.94 -0.99
CA GLU A 264 17.29 15.25 -0.65
C GLU A 264 16.52 15.84 -1.86
N THR A 265 15.39 15.23 -2.23
CA THR A 265 14.55 15.67 -3.38
C THR A 265 13.34 16.48 -2.93
N TYR A 266 13.30 17.77 -3.18
CA TYR A 266 12.17 18.66 -2.85
C TYR A 266 11.14 18.68 -3.98
N GLY A 267 9.86 18.93 -3.66
CA GLY A 267 8.80 19.22 -4.63
C GLY A 267 8.63 18.17 -5.76
N GLY A 268 8.78 16.88 -5.47
CA GLY A 268 8.58 15.81 -6.45
C GLY A 268 9.72 15.60 -7.45
N PHE A 269 10.94 16.05 -7.15
CA PHE A 269 12.12 15.78 -7.99
C PHE A 269 12.42 14.26 -8.04
N ASN A 270 12.64 13.70 -9.24
CA ASN A 270 12.92 12.27 -9.42
C ASN A 270 14.41 11.95 -9.28
N ALA A 271 14.80 11.24 -8.22
CA ALA A 271 16.17 10.82 -7.97
C ALA A 271 16.72 9.80 -8.99
N PHE A 272 15.86 9.16 -9.78
CA PHE A 272 16.27 8.24 -10.85
C PHE A 272 16.50 8.94 -12.20
N ASP A 273 16.33 10.26 -12.26
CA ASP A 273 16.78 11.02 -13.44
C ASP A 273 18.32 11.07 -13.47
N GLY A 274 18.88 11.21 -14.68
CA GLY A 274 20.32 11.31 -14.86
C GLY A 274 20.87 12.60 -14.27
N PHE A 275 22.12 12.54 -13.78
CA PHE A 275 22.81 13.68 -13.21
C PHE A 275 22.79 14.87 -14.18
N LEU A 276 22.33 16.03 -13.69
CA LEU A 276 22.19 17.27 -14.45
C LEU A 276 21.41 17.11 -15.76
N GLY A 277 20.38 16.25 -15.78
CA GLY A 277 19.47 16.08 -16.92
C GLY A 277 19.97 15.12 -18.01
N SER A 278 20.95 14.27 -17.71
CA SER A 278 21.40 13.23 -18.64
C SER A 278 20.34 12.12 -18.83
N GLN A 279 20.31 11.47 -19.99
CA GLN A 279 19.45 10.31 -20.24
C GLN A 279 20.17 9.05 -19.75
N ALA A 280 19.79 8.54 -18.58
CA ALA A 280 20.37 7.30 -18.06
C ALA A 280 19.90 6.09 -18.89
N THR A 281 20.83 5.29 -19.43
CA THR A 281 20.56 4.37 -20.55
C THR A 281 20.21 2.92 -20.19
N LYS A 282 20.24 2.48 -18.92
CA LYS A 282 20.00 1.06 -18.57
C LYS A 282 19.15 0.85 -17.31
N LYS A 283 18.08 0.04 -17.45
CA LYS A 283 17.16 -0.41 -16.39
C LYS A 283 17.24 -1.94 -16.18
N ALA A 284 18.37 -2.45 -15.70
CA ALA A 284 18.37 -3.68 -14.90
C ALA A 284 18.66 -3.23 -13.47
N ARG A 285 17.77 -3.57 -12.52
CA ARG A 285 17.95 -3.26 -11.09
C ARG A 285 19.15 -4.09 -10.61
N SER A 286 20.30 -3.44 -10.54
CA SER A 286 21.50 -4.00 -9.99
C SER A 286 21.72 -3.35 -8.62
N PHE A 287 21.96 -4.17 -7.61
CA PHE A 287 22.06 -3.77 -6.22
C PHE A 287 23.53 -3.77 -5.79
N MET A 288 23.95 -2.81 -4.99
CA MET A 288 25.34 -2.75 -4.54
C MET A 288 25.64 -3.89 -3.58
N VAL A 289 26.84 -4.47 -3.68
CA VAL A 289 27.37 -5.44 -2.73
C VAL A 289 28.66 -4.92 -2.12
N TYR A 290 28.75 -4.95 -0.79
CA TYR A 290 29.93 -4.44 -0.08
C TYR A 290 30.22 -5.24 1.19
N PHE A 291 31.49 -5.27 1.58
CA PHE A 291 31.93 -5.86 2.84
C PHE A 291 31.87 -4.82 3.95
N ASP A 292 31.19 -5.15 5.04
CA ASP A 292 31.22 -4.32 6.25
C ASP A 292 32.25 -4.88 7.23
N SER A 293 33.36 -4.17 7.39
CA SER A 293 34.46 -4.55 8.29
C SER A 293 34.07 -4.54 9.77
N LYS A 294 32.98 -3.85 10.15
CA LYS A 294 32.51 -3.80 11.54
C LYS A 294 31.69 -5.03 11.92
N SER A 295 30.81 -5.49 11.04
CA SER A 295 30.03 -6.73 11.24
C SER A 295 30.75 -7.98 10.74
N ASN A 296 31.83 -7.81 9.97
CA ASN A 296 32.57 -8.89 9.31
C ASN A 296 31.65 -9.75 8.43
N LYS A 297 30.78 -9.10 7.66
CA LYS A 297 29.76 -9.71 6.78
C LYS A 297 29.65 -8.97 5.44
N TRP A 298 29.23 -9.69 4.41
CA TRP A 298 28.85 -9.13 3.11
C TRP A 298 27.38 -8.73 3.09
N TRP A 299 27.11 -7.58 2.49
CA TRP A 299 25.77 -7.02 2.35
C TRP A 299 25.45 -6.77 0.89
N ALA A 300 24.20 -7.05 0.50
CA ALA A 300 23.59 -6.60 -0.75
C ALA A 300 22.49 -5.59 -0.45
N GLU A 301 22.47 -4.45 -1.15
CA GLU A 301 21.43 -3.41 -1.02
C GLU A 301 20.11 -3.78 -1.72
N CYS A 302 19.71 -5.04 -1.59
CA CYS A 302 18.37 -5.54 -1.90
C CYS A 302 17.81 -6.26 -0.68
N GLY A 303 16.55 -5.98 -0.34
CA GLY A 303 15.85 -6.60 0.78
C GLY A 303 14.47 -7.12 0.40
N ALA A 304 13.64 -7.37 1.41
CA ALA A 304 12.25 -7.81 1.23
C ALA A 304 11.40 -6.79 0.45
N ALA A 305 11.70 -5.49 0.59
CA ALA A 305 11.07 -4.43 -0.20
C ALA A 305 11.38 -4.51 -1.72
N ASP A 306 12.49 -5.17 -2.07
CA ASP A 306 12.90 -5.46 -3.44
C ASP A 306 12.39 -6.81 -3.95
N GLY A 307 11.66 -7.56 -3.09
CA GLY A 307 11.02 -8.82 -3.41
C GLY A 307 11.84 -10.06 -3.08
N LEU A 308 12.83 -9.93 -2.19
CA LEU A 308 13.49 -11.10 -1.61
C LEU A 308 12.58 -11.76 -0.56
N PRO A 309 12.55 -13.10 -0.48
CA PRO A 309 11.75 -13.83 0.51
C PRO A 309 12.36 -13.62 1.91
N THR A 310 11.52 -13.57 2.93
CA THR A 310 11.96 -13.43 4.32
C THR A 310 12.03 -14.78 5.04
N GLU A 311 11.47 -15.83 4.47
CA GLU A 311 11.49 -17.17 5.04
C GLU A 311 12.90 -17.75 5.00
N SER A 312 13.39 -18.21 6.15
CA SER A 312 14.75 -18.71 6.35
C SER A 312 15.11 -19.94 5.50
N ASP A 313 14.11 -20.69 5.01
CA ASP A 313 14.28 -21.82 4.10
C ASP A 313 14.33 -21.43 2.60
N LYS A 314 14.06 -20.16 2.27
CA LYS A 314 14.06 -19.63 0.90
C LYS A 314 15.25 -18.68 0.70
N SER A 315 16.36 -19.22 0.20
CA SER A 315 17.51 -18.39 -0.24
C SER A 315 17.40 -17.98 -1.70
N VAL A 316 17.82 -16.76 -2.02
CA VAL A 316 17.92 -16.23 -3.38
C VAL A 316 19.39 -16.12 -3.77
N GLU A 317 19.75 -16.71 -4.90
CA GLU A 317 21.07 -16.54 -5.50
C GLU A 317 21.14 -15.17 -6.22
N LEU A 318 22.24 -14.46 -6.02
CA LEU A 318 22.59 -13.21 -6.66
C LEU A 318 23.78 -13.45 -7.58
N VAL A 319 23.72 -13.02 -8.83
CA VAL A 319 24.90 -12.92 -9.70
C VAL A 319 25.68 -11.68 -9.31
N ILE A 320 26.96 -11.87 -8.99
CA ILE A 320 27.86 -10.79 -8.62
C ILE A 320 28.73 -10.40 -9.81
N TYR A 321 28.77 -9.11 -10.11
CA TYR A 321 29.54 -8.45 -11.16
C TYR A 321 30.55 -7.48 -10.57
N ASP A 322 31.54 -7.13 -11.37
CA ASP A 322 32.48 -6.05 -11.06
C ASP A 322 31.72 -4.72 -10.93
N GLN A 323 32.09 -3.88 -9.95
CA GLN A 323 31.40 -2.62 -9.68
C GLN A 323 31.40 -1.66 -10.87
N ASP A 324 32.46 -1.68 -11.68
CA ASP A 324 32.67 -0.75 -12.79
C ASP A 324 32.38 -1.40 -14.16
N ASP A 325 32.24 -2.73 -14.23
CA ASP A 325 31.91 -3.46 -15.45
C ASP A 325 30.87 -4.57 -15.23
N LYS A 326 29.59 -4.24 -15.49
CA LYS A 326 28.44 -5.17 -15.44
C LYS A 326 28.53 -6.37 -16.38
N THR A 327 29.46 -6.38 -17.35
CA THR A 327 29.65 -7.54 -18.23
C THR A 327 30.60 -8.58 -17.65
N LYS A 328 31.38 -8.19 -16.64
CA LYS A 328 32.34 -9.05 -15.96
C LYS A 328 31.71 -9.66 -14.71
N LYS A 329 31.17 -10.86 -14.86
CA LYS A 329 30.72 -11.68 -13.72
C LYS A 329 31.92 -12.06 -12.85
N VAL A 330 31.84 -11.73 -11.56
CA VAL A 330 32.84 -12.04 -10.53
C VAL A 330 32.48 -13.33 -9.79
N GLY A 331 31.20 -13.60 -9.56
CA GLY A 331 30.77 -14.79 -8.82
C GLY A 331 29.25 -14.88 -8.66
N THR A 332 28.80 -15.70 -7.72
CA THR A 332 27.43 -15.71 -7.20
C THR A 332 27.44 -15.69 -5.68
N ALA A 333 26.35 -15.24 -5.06
CA ALA A 333 26.19 -15.17 -3.61
C ALA A 333 24.76 -15.54 -3.22
N ASN A 334 24.54 -16.21 -2.09
CA ASN A 334 23.20 -16.53 -1.61
C ASN A 334 22.78 -15.60 -0.48
N THR A 335 21.50 -15.20 -0.44
CA THR A 335 20.96 -14.47 0.72
C THR A 335 20.96 -15.36 1.97
N VAL A 336 21.47 -14.84 3.07
CA VAL A 336 21.54 -15.51 4.38
C VAL A 336 20.51 -14.93 5.36
N GLU A 337 20.35 -13.61 5.36
CA GLU A 337 19.41 -12.90 6.25
C GLU A 337 18.83 -11.70 5.49
N VAL A 338 17.51 -11.67 5.28
CA VAL A 338 16.83 -10.68 4.43
C VAL A 338 16.17 -9.60 5.30
N GLY A 339 16.74 -8.40 5.25
CA GLY A 339 16.18 -7.22 5.90
C GLY A 339 15.16 -6.52 5.01
N VAL A 340 14.58 -5.43 5.50
CA VAL A 340 13.61 -4.65 4.73
C VAL A 340 14.21 -4.12 3.41
N GLN A 341 15.41 -3.52 3.47
CA GLN A 341 16.05 -2.85 2.32
C GLN A 341 17.39 -3.44 1.88
N LYS A 342 17.97 -4.31 2.69
CA LYS A 342 19.25 -4.96 2.38
C LYS A 342 19.34 -6.33 3.03
N SER A 343 20.18 -7.17 2.49
CA SER A 343 20.33 -8.56 2.92
C SER A 343 21.79 -8.86 3.20
N ILE A 344 22.04 -9.73 4.18
CA ILE A 344 23.34 -10.37 4.35
C ILE A 344 23.44 -11.48 3.32
N ILE A 345 24.61 -11.59 2.68
CA ILE A 345 24.86 -12.60 1.65
C ILE A 345 26.09 -13.44 2.02
N ASP A 346 26.08 -14.69 1.58
CA ASP A 346 27.24 -15.57 1.60
C ASP A 346 28.05 -15.33 0.32
N PHE A 347 29.08 -14.49 0.44
CA PHE A 347 29.95 -14.11 -0.67
C PHE A 347 31.41 -14.11 -0.20
N ASP A 348 32.31 -14.59 -1.05
CA ASP A 348 33.76 -14.63 -0.79
C ASP A 348 34.48 -13.81 -1.87
N GLY A 349 34.50 -12.49 -1.66
CA GLY A 349 35.14 -11.51 -2.55
C GLY A 349 36.28 -10.75 -1.87
N ASP A 350 37.02 -9.96 -2.65
CA ASP A 350 38.00 -9.03 -2.10
C ASP A 350 37.28 -7.95 -1.26
N THR A 351 37.55 -7.92 0.04
CA THR A 351 36.90 -7.05 1.03
C THR A 351 37.23 -5.56 0.88
N SER A 352 38.21 -5.22 0.04
CA SER A 352 38.56 -3.84 -0.29
C SER A 352 37.74 -3.26 -1.47
N LEU A 353 36.99 -4.10 -2.17
CA LEU A 353 36.23 -3.75 -3.37
C LEU A 353 34.71 -3.80 -3.13
N GLY A 354 33.98 -2.94 -3.84
CA GLY A 354 32.53 -3.08 -4.02
C GLY A 354 32.21 -3.93 -5.24
N TYR A 355 30.97 -4.43 -5.30
CA TYR A 355 30.47 -5.25 -6.40
C TYR A 355 29.02 -4.89 -6.72
N GLN A 356 28.50 -5.46 -7.80
CA GLN A 356 27.11 -5.31 -8.20
C GLN A 356 26.41 -6.66 -8.23
N ALA A 357 25.23 -6.76 -7.61
CA ALA A 357 24.40 -7.96 -7.57
C ALA A 357 23.18 -7.81 -8.47
N GLU A 358 22.82 -8.88 -9.16
CA GLU A 358 21.49 -9.04 -9.76
C GLU A 358 20.89 -10.36 -9.28
N PRO A 359 19.68 -10.38 -8.70
CA PRO A 359 19.05 -11.64 -8.30
C PRO A 359 18.80 -12.54 -9.51
N THR A 360 19.21 -13.82 -9.43
CA THR A 360 19.03 -14.81 -10.51
C THR A 360 17.56 -15.18 -10.68
N THR A 361 16.82 -15.16 -9.58
CA THR A 361 15.37 -15.33 -9.53
C THR A 361 14.81 -14.41 -8.46
N LEU A 362 13.81 -13.62 -8.79
CA LEU A 362 12.96 -12.98 -7.80
C LEU A 362 11.83 -13.98 -7.51
N PRO A 363 11.74 -14.61 -6.32
CA PRO A 363 10.60 -15.45 -5.95
C PRO A 363 9.42 -14.54 -5.58
N ILE A 364 9.00 -13.71 -6.53
CA ILE A 364 7.85 -12.83 -6.40
C ILE A 364 6.73 -13.54 -7.18
N PRO A 365 5.70 -14.07 -6.51
CA PRO A 365 4.46 -14.37 -7.19
C PRO A 365 3.99 -13.07 -7.87
N PRO A 366 3.91 -13.03 -9.21
CA PRO A 366 3.45 -11.85 -9.90
C PRO A 366 2.06 -11.48 -9.39
N LEU A 367 1.76 -10.18 -9.26
CA LEU A 367 0.39 -9.74 -8.95
C LEU A 367 -0.53 -10.27 -10.07
N PRO A 368 -1.50 -11.15 -9.78
CA PRO A 368 -2.42 -11.62 -10.79
C PRO A 368 -3.43 -10.52 -11.12
N VAL A 369 -3.50 -10.14 -12.39
CA VAL A 369 -4.44 -9.14 -12.92
C VAL A 369 -5.38 -9.83 -13.90
N TYR A 370 -6.68 -9.77 -13.63
CA TYR A 370 -7.67 -10.36 -14.53
C TYR A 370 -7.72 -9.58 -15.85
N LEU A 371 -7.54 -10.25 -16.98
CA LEU A 371 -7.60 -9.62 -18.29
C LEU A 371 -8.96 -9.90 -18.94
N GLU A 372 -9.81 -8.88 -19.06
CA GLU A 372 -11.18 -9.01 -19.58
C GLU A 372 -11.41 -8.20 -20.86
N GLY A 373 -12.39 -8.61 -21.66
CA GLY A 373 -12.86 -7.89 -22.85
C GLY A 373 -12.40 -8.48 -24.19
N ASP A 374 -12.74 -7.79 -25.28
CA ASP A 374 -12.62 -8.32 -26.64
C ASP A 374 -11.24 -8.05 -27.27
N ASP A 375 -10.45 -7.13 -26.70
CA ASP A 375 -9.16 -6.68 -27.26
C ASP A 375 -7.94 -7.14 -26.42
N THR A 376 -8.06 -8.29 -25.77
CA THR A 376 -7.01 -8.83 -24.88
C THR A 376 -5.75 -9.27 -25.62
N ALA A 377 -5.85 -9.59 -26.92
CA ALA A 377 -4.71 -9.92 -27.76
C ALA A 377 -3.76 -8.73 -27.97
N ALA A 378 -4.29 -7.49 -28.02
CA ALA A 378 -3.47 -6.28 -28.12
C ALA A 378 -2.64 -6.05 -26.86
N VAL A 379 -3.20 -6.34 -25.68
CA VAL A 379 -2.51 -6.27 -24.39
C VAL A 379 -1.31 -7.20 -24.35
N GLU A 380 -1.47 -8.46 -24.78
CA GLU A 380 -0.37 -9.42 -24.83
C GLU A 380 0.71 -9.04 -25.84
N ALA A 381 0.30 -8.52 -27.01
CA ALA A 381 1.24 -8.05 -28.02
C ALA A 381 2.06 -6.84 -27.54
N ALA A 382 1.44 -5.92 -26.81
CA ALA A 382 2.11 -4.79 -26.18
C ALA A 382 3.05 -5.26 -25.06
N LEU A 383 2.63 -6.20 -24.22
CA LEU A 383 3.45 -6.75 -23.13
C LEU A 383 4.72 -7.42 -23.66
N LYS A 384 4.62 -8.20 -24.76
CA LYS A 384 5.78 -8.85 -25.41
C LYS A 384 6.76 -7.86 -26.04
N LYS A 385 6.30 -6.66 -26.43
CA LYS A 385 7.14 -5.60 -27.00
C LYS A 385 7.76 -4.69 -25.94
N SER A 386 7.11 -4.61 -24.79
CA SER A 386 7.56 -3.79 -23.67
C SER A 386 8.90 -4.27 -23.14
N SER A 387 9.83 -3.33 -22.94
CA SER A 387 11.10 -3.57 -22.26
C SER A 387 11.00 -3.40 -20.73
N ALA A 388 9.78 -3.25 -20.19
CA ALA A 388 9.58 -3.04 -18.76
C ALA A 388 9.72 -4.37 -17.99
N THR A 389 10.45 -4.35 -16.88
CA THR A 389 10.37 -5.42 -15.88
C THR A 389 8.95 -5.47 -15.33
N VAL A 390 8.27 -6.61 -15.41
CA VAL A 390 6.87 -6.78 -15.00
C VAL A 390 6.77 -7.64 -13.74
N ASN A 391 6.13 -7.11 -12.70
CA ASN A 391 5.90 -7.77 -11.41
C ASN A 391 4.43 -8.21 -11.27
N PHE A 392 3.78 -8.47 -12.40
CA PHE A 392 2.38 -8.86 -12.52
C PHE A 392 2.20 -9.84 -13.67
N GLU A 393 1.12 -10.61 -13.61
CA GLU A 393 0.74 -11.54 -14.67
C GLU A 393 -0.71 -11.33 -15.05
N PHE A 394 -1.02 -11.50 -16.33
CA PHE A 394 -2.40 -11.47 -16.78
C PHE A 394 -3.00 -12.86 -16.67
N VAL A 395 -4.07 -12.97 -15.87
CA VAL A 395 -4.86 -14.19 -15.77
C VAL A 395 -6.02 -14.07 -16.74
N LYS A 396 -6.06 -14.98 -17.71
CA LYS A 396 -7.22 -15.18 -18.58
C LYS A 396 -8.02 -16.35 -18.03
N ALA A 397 -9.23 -16.08 -17.59
CA ALA A 397 -10.18 -17.11 -17.22
C ALA A 397 -11.47 -16.88 -18.03
N PRO A 398 -12.12 -17.95 -18.54
CA PRO A 398 -13.39 -17.84 -19.27
C PRO A 398 -14.55 -17.33 -18.39
N HIS A 399 -14.38 -17.39 -17.06
CA HIS A 399 -15.27 -16.83 -16.06
C HIS A 399 -14.49 -15.89 -15.15
N LYS A 400 -15.15 -14.88 -14.56
CA LYS A 400 -14.56 -13.94 -13.61
C LYS A 400 -13.93 -14.74 -12.44
N PRO A 401 -12.60 -14.83 -12.34
CA PRO A 401 -11.96 -15.67 -11.32
C PRO A 401 -12.11 -15.03 -9.95
N ASP A 402 -12.42 -15.81 -8.93
CA ASP A 402 -12.52 -15.32 -7.55
C ASP A 402 -11.14 -14.99 -6.98
N GLY A 403 -11.07 -14.05 -6.04
CA GLY A 403 -9.84 -13.70 -5.32
C GLY A 403 -8.82 -12.81 -6.06
N LEU A 404 -9.02 -12.46 -7.34
CA LEU A 404 -8.19 -11.45 -8.00
C LEU A 404 -8.66 -10.03 -7.64
N LEU A 405 -7.75 -9.20 -7.13
CA LEU A 405 -8.07 -7.84 -6.68
C LEU A 405 -8.23 -6.83 -7.83
N TYR A 406 -7.55 -7.07 -8.95
CA TYR A 406 -7.45 -6.12 -10.06
C TYR A 406 -7.85 -6.73 -11.39
N SER A 407 -8.38 -5.89 -12.29
CA SER A 407 -8.69 -6.24 -13.67
C SER A 407 -8.19 -5.17 -14.64
N LEU A 408 -7.77 -5.60 -15.83
CA LEU A 408 -7.54 -4.75 -16.98
C LEU A 408 -8.62 -5.04 -18.02
N VAL A 409 -9.53 -4.08 -18.21
CA VAL A 409 -10.67 -4.16 -19.13
C VAL A 409 -10.26 -3.63 -20.50
N ALA A 410 -10.18 -4.50 -21.50
CA ALA A 410 -9.79 -4.19 -22.87
C ALA A 410 -11.01 -4.20 -23.80
N SER A 411 -11.59 -3.02 -24.09
CA SER A 411 -12.78 -2.90 -24.95
C SER A 411 -12.65 -1.76 -25.95
N LYS A 412 -12.90 -2.05 -27.23
CA LYS A 412 -12.97 -1.05 -28.32
C LYS A 412 -11.74 -0.13 -28.41
N GLY A 413 -10.53 -0.66 -28.19
CA GLY A 413 -9.28 0.11 -28.22
C GLY A 413 -9.04 1.02 -27.01
N LYS A 414 -9.84 0.86 -25.95
CA LYS A 414 -9.65 1.48 -24.62
C LYS A 414 -9.32 0.39 -23.60
N TYR A 415 -8.36 0.67 -22.73
CA TYR A 415 -7.83 -0.25 -21.73
C TYR A 415 -7.94 0.40 -20.36
N GLU A 416 -8.69 -0.21 -19.43
CA GLU A 416 -9.00 0.38 -18.12
C GLU A 416 -8.53 -0.54 -16.99
N LEU A 417 -7.59 -0.08 -16.17
CA LEU A 417 -7.17 -0.78 -14.96
C LEU A 417 -8.14 -0.46 -13.83
N LYS A 418 -8.77 -1.47 -13.23
CA LYS A 418 -9.78 -1.33 -12.18
C LYS A 418 -9.48 -2.21 -10.98
N GLN A 419 -9.78 -1.71 -9.78
CA GLN A 419 -9.97 -2.54 -8.59
C GLN A 419 -11.34 -3.25 -8.75
N ARG A 420 -11.37 -4.58 -8.61
CA ARG A 420 -12.53 -5.41 -8.99
C ARG A 420 -13.70 -5.37 -8.01
N GLU A 421 -13.42 -5.24 -6.73
CA GLU A 421 -14.43 -5.24 -5.66
C GLU A 421 -15.18 -3.90 -5.58
N THR A 422 -14.44 -2.80 -5.64
CA THR A 422 -15.00 -1.44 -5.58
C THR A 422 -15.40 -0.90 -6.95
N GLY A 423 -14.92 -1.52 -8.03
CA GLY A 423 -15.06 -1.02 -9.40
C GLY A 423 -14.28 0.26 -9.68
N GLN A 424 -13.41 0.70 -8.76
CA GLN A 424 -12.64 1.94 -8.88
C GLN A 424 -11.76 1.89 -10.12
N LEU A 425 -11.93 2.87 -11.02
CA LEU A 425 -11.05 3.07 -12.16
C LEU A 425 -9.73 3.67 -11.66
N ILE A 426 -8.66 2.88 -11.70
CA ILE A 426 -7.32 3.33 -11.30
C ILE A 426 -6.78 4.28 -12.37
N GLN A 427 -6.51 3.78 -13.58
CA GLN A 427 -6.13 4.59 -14.74
C GLN A 427 -6.54 3.88 -16.04
N TRP A 428 -6.55 4.60 -17.16
CA TRP A 428 -6.88 4.04 -18.47
C TRP A 428 -5.95 4.51 -19.58
N ALA A 429 -5.87 3.75 -20.67
CA ALA A 429 -5.11 4.06 -21.87
C ALA A 429 -5.93 3.81 -23.15
N ASP A 430 -5.52 4.44 -24.23
CA ASP A 430 -5.89 4.03 -25.59
C ASP A 430 -4.85 3.08 -26.17
N LYS A 431 -5.09 2.59 -27.38
CA LYS A 431 -4.21 1.66 -28.10
C LYS A 431 -2.79 2.16 -28.28
N ASP A 432 -2.61 3.47 -28.50
CA ASP A 432 -1.29 4.06 -28.71
C ASP A 432 -0.51 4.24 -27.41
N SER A 433 -1.21 4.27 -26.27
CA SER A 433 -0.65 4.52 -24.94
C SER A 433 -0.67 3.29 -24.02
N LEU A 434 -1.11 2.13 -24.52
CA LEU A 434 -1.34 0.91 -23.75
C LEU A 434 -0.10 0.47 -22.93
N GLU A 435 1.09 0.58 -23.49
CA GLU A 435 2.34 0.20 -22.79
C GLU A 435 2.60 1.04 -21.53
N LEU A 436 2.01 2.25 -21.44
CA LEU A 436 2.11 3.11 -20.26
C LEU A 436 1.29 2.60 -19.07
N LEU A 437 0.39 1.63 -19.26
CA LEU A 437 -0.31 0.98 -18.14
C LEU A 437 0.57 -0.04 -17.40
N PHE A 438 1.60 -0.62 -18.03
CA PHE A 438 2.44 -1.63 -17.35
C PHE A 438 3.22 -1.06 -16.16
N PRO A 439 3.83 0.15 -16.23
CA PRO A 439 4.38 0.82 -15.05
C PRO A 439 3.34 1.07 -13.96
N VAL A 440 2.09 1.39 -14.31
CA VAL A 440 1.00 1.62 -13.35
C VAL A 440 0.63 0.32 -12.63
N ILE A 441 0.53 -0.79 -13.36
CA ILE A 441 0.25 -2.10 -12.77
C ILE A 441 1.41 -2.53 -11.86
N ASN A 442 2.67 -2.27 -12.24
CA ASN A 442 3.83 -2.48 -11.38
C ASN A 442 3.78 -1.65 -10.09
N HIS A 443 3.30 -0.41 -10.19
CA HIS A 443 3.11 0.50 -9.06
C HIS A 443 2.07 -0.05 -8.06
N VAL A 444 0.94 -0.54 -8.57
CA VAL A 444 -0.10 -1.22 -7.76
C VAL A 444 0.44 -2.52 -7.16
N SER A 445 1.17 -3.33 -7.94
CA SER A 445 1.81 -4.57 -7.48
C SER A 445 2.79 -4.32 -6.32
N ARG A 446 3.57 -3.24 -6.40
CA ARG A 446 4.47 -2.84 -5.32
C ARG A 446 3.71 -2.39 -4.08
N TRP A 447 2.67 -1.59 -4.25
CA TRP A 447 1.82 -1.12 -3.14
C TRP A 447 1.23 -2.30 -2.35
N GLU A 448 0.59 -3.24 -3.05
CA GLU A 448 0.00 -4.46 -2.48
C GLU A 448 1.03 -5.29 -1.70
N ARG A 449 2.24 -5.41 -2.26
CA ARG A 449 3.32 -6.15 -1.63
C ARG A 449 3.75 -5.50 -0.32
N LEU A 450 3.98 -4.18 -0.34
CA LEU A 450 4.39 -3.45 0.85
C LEU A 450 3.30 -3.44 1.92
N LEU A 451 2.02 -3.41 1.52
CA LEU A 451 0.89 -3.53 2.43
C LEU A 451 0.84 -4.91 3.11
N LYS A 452 1.18 -5.99 2.41
CA LYS A 452 1.20 -7.36 2.97
C LYS A 452 2.54 -7.75 3.60
N LEU A 453 3.59 -6.96 3.40
CA LEU A 453 4.96 -7.25 3.82
C LEU A 453 5.06 -7.54 5.33
N GLN A 454 5.51 -8.72 5.70
CA GLN A 454 5.66 -9.11 7.10
C GLN A 454 6.83 -10.09 7.22
N ASN A 455 7.65 -9.91 8.25
CA ASN A 455 8.65 -10.91 8.62
C ASN A 455 8.08 -11.85 9.68
N HIS A 456 7.89 -13.11 9.29
CA HIS A 456 7.36 -14.15 10.17
C HIS A 456 8.46 -14.84 10.99
N ASP A 457 9.72 -14.75 10.55
CA ASP A 457 10.88 -15.42 11.15
C ASP A 457 11.66 -14.50 12.10
N THR A 458 11.05 -13.40 12.54
CA THR A 458 11.70 -12.46 13.47
C THR A 458 12.00 -13.10 14.82
N SER A 459 13.14 -12.75 15.40
CA SER A 459 13.50 -13.05 16.79
C SER A 459 13.06 -11.96 17.77
N ILE A 460 12.54 -10.83 17.28
CA ILE A 460 11.95 -9.78 18.12
C ILE A 460 10.61 -10.28 18.67
N ASP A 461 10.46 -10.31 20.00
CA ASP A 461 9.18 -10.64 20.62
C ASP A 461 8.15 -9.54 20.32
N LYS A 462 7.15 -9.89 19.51
CA LYS A 462 6.10 -8.96 19.07
C LYS A 462 5.16 -8.55 20.20
N ASN A 463 5.13 -9.29 21.31
CA ASN A 463 4.21 -9.04 22.43
C ASN A 463 4.69 -7.93 23.37
N VAL A 464 5.98 -7.59 23.33
CA VAL A 464 6.55 -6.50 24.14
C VAL A 464 6.56 -5.15 23.42
N VAL A 465 5.93 -5.09 22.24
CA VAL A 465 5.72 -3.86 21.48
C VAL A 465 4.20 -3.65 21.33
N ASP A 466 3.66 -2.69 22.08
CA ASP A 466 2.27 -2.26 21.93
C ASP A 466 2.19 -1.23 20.80
N PHE A 467 1.14 -1.28 19.98
CA PHE A 467 0.84 -0.29 18.94
C PHE A 467 -0.67 -0.09 18.94
N ALA A 468 -1.10 1.14 19.27
CA ALA A 468 -2.47 1.43 19.64
C ALA A 468 -2.95 2.77 19.09
N VAL A 469 -4.26 2.88 18.92
CA VAL A 469 -4.97 4.11 18.53
C VAL A 469 -5.58 4.71 19.78
N HIS A 470 -5.29 5.97 20.07
CA HIS A 470 -5.85 6.71 21.18
C HIS A 470 -6.80 7.76 20.62
N GLU A 471 -8.07 7.70 20.96
CA GLU A 471 -9.09 8.67 20.55
C GLU A 471 -9.28 9.74 21.62
N TYR A 472 -9.57 10.98 21.19
CA TYR A 472 -9.68 12.16 22.03
C TYR A 472 -10.97 12.93 21.78
N GLU A 473 -11.42 13.66 22.81
CA GLU A 473 -12.66 14.45 22.78
C GLU A 473 -12.55 15.72 21.93
N ASP A 474 -11.33 16.19 21.66
CA ASP A 474 -11.07 17.40 20.90
C ASP A 474 -9.75 17.34 20.12
N ALA A 475 -9.63 18.21 19.12
CA ALA A 475 -8.42 18.37 18.29
C ALA A 475 -7.17 18.75 19.11
N ALA A 476 -7.33 19.36 20.28
CA ALA A 476 -6.21 19.65 21.18
C ALA A 476 -5.70 18.39 21.91
N CYS A 477 -6.42 17.27 21.78
CA CYS A 477 -6.14 15.97 22.36
C CYS A 477 -5.85 16.05 23.87
N GLN A 478 -6.65 16.84 24.60
CA GLN A 478 -6.45 17.06 26.04
C GLN A 478 -7.01 15.93 26.91
N LYS A 479 -8.11 15.31 26.47
CA LYS A 479 -8.80 14.25 27.19
C LYS A 479 -9.00 13.03 26.30
N GLU A 480 -8.36 11.93 26.69
CA GLU A 480 -8.44 10.65 26.01
C GLU A 480 -9.79 9.99 26.30
N ILE A 481 -10.49 9.58 25.24
CA ILE A 481 -11.77 8.87 25.29
C ILE A 481 -11.52 7.38 25.41
N HIS A 482 -10.73 6.83 24.48
CA HIS A 482 -10.55 5.39 24.35
C HIS A 482 -9.17 5.01 23.79
N VAL A 483 -8.74 3.77 24.08
CA VAL A 483 -7.50 3.19 23.56
C VAL A 483 -7.78 1.84 22.90
N TYR A 484 -7.58 1.80 21.59
CA TYR A 484 -7.77 0.64 20.75
C TYR A 484 -6.43 -0.06 20.49
N ARG A 485 -6.33 -1.36 20.79
CA ARG A 485 -5.09 -2.16 20.62
C ARG A 485 -5.18 -3.21 19.51
N ASP A 486 -6.30 -3.21 18.81
CA ASP A 486 -6.57 -4.15 17.75
C ASP A 486 -5.99 -3.66 16.42
N ASP A 487 -5.70 -4.61 15.53
CA ASP A 487 -5.20 -4.34 14.18
C ASP A 487 -6.33 -3.78 13.27
N ASP A 488 -7.60 -3.96 13.64
CA ASP A 488 -8.75 -3.39 12.95
C ASP A 488 -9.62 -2.60 13.96
N VAL A 489 -9.80 -1.30 13.72
CA VAL A 489 -10.49 -0.38 14.63
C VAL A 489 -11.63 0.32 13.89
N ILE A 490 -12.81 0.36 14.49
CA ILE A 490 -13.94 1.18 13.99
C ILE A 490 -14.07 2.39 14.89
N LEU A 491 -14.04 3.58 14.28
CA LEU A 491 -14.20 4.86 14.94
C LEU A 491 -15.55 5.46 14.55
N GLU A 492 -16.23 6.06 15.53
CA GLU A 492 -17.57 6.59 15.33
C GLU A 492 -17.51 8.06 14.90
N TYR A 493 -18.16 8.38 13.77
CA TYR A 493 -18.35 9.75 13.32
C TYR A 493 -19.78 10.21 13.63
N THR A 494 -19.91 11.27 14.43
CA THR A 494 -21.22 11.80 14.85
C THR A 494 -21.63 13.08 14.13
N GLY A 495 -20.73 13.62 13.29
CA GLY A 495 -20.97 14.84 12.52
C GLY A 495 -21.86 14.68 11.30
N ASP A 496 -22.31 15.81 10.77
CA ASP A 496 -23.01 15.88 9.51
C ASP A 496 -22.07 15.97 8.29
N GLY A 497 -20.77 16.19 8.52
CA GLY A 497 -19.74 16.37 7.49
C GLY A 497 -19.44 17.83 7.14
N ASN A 498 -20.02 18.79 7.87
CA ASN A 498 -19.87 20.23 7.59
C ASN A 498 -19.07 21.02 8.64
N ASP A 499 -18.81 20.48 9.83
CA ASP A 499 -18.07 21.13 10.92
C ASP A 499 -16.89 20.25 11.38
N GLN A 500 -15.68 20.83 11.41
CA GLN A 500 -14.45 20.15 11.86
C GLN A 500 -14.49 19.79 13.35
N LYS A 501 -15.41 20.36 14.14
CA LYS A 501 -15.60 19.98 15.55
C LYS A 501 -16.14 18.56 15.73
N ASP A 502 -16.71 17.98 14.68
CA ASP A 502 -17.28 16.65 14.72
C ASP A 502 -16.32 15.58 14.17
N ASP A 503 -15.08 15.97 13.84
CA ASP A 503 -14.02 15.08 13.38
C ASP A 503 -13.55 14.13 14.49
N VAL A 504 -13.15 12.92 14.11
CA VAL A 504 -12.58 11.96 15.07
C VAL A 504 -11.10 12.28 15.27
N HIS A 505 -10.76 12.69 16.48
CA HIS A 505 -9.40 13.10 16.84
C HIS A 505 -8.63 11.91 17.43
N ILE A 506 -7.53 11.50 16.80
CA ILE A 506 -6.72 10.36 17.25
C ILE A 506 -5.23 10.68 17.36
N LYS A 507 -4.52 9.87 18.16
CA LYS A 507 -3.07 9.72 18.12
C LYS A 507 -2.70 8.25 18.00
N LEU A 508 -1.71 7.95 17.16
CA LEU A 508 -1.09 6.64 17.11
C LEU A 508 0.04 6.59 18.13
N LYS A 509 0.02 5.60 19.02
CA LYS A 509 1.06 5.43 20.05
C LYS A 509 1.61 4.03 20.03
N ALA A 510 2.87 3.89 20.46
CA ALA A 510 3.53 2.61 20.61
C ALA A 510 4.38 2.54 21.88
N SER A 511 4.78 1.34 22.26
CA SER A 511 5.75 1.10 23.34
C SER A 511 6.93 0.26 22.85
N ASN A 512 8.10 0.47 23.46
CA ASN A 512 9.25 -0.41 23.25
C ASN A 512 9.61 -1.10 24.56
N GLY A 513 8.99 -2.26 24.80
CA GLY A 513 9.30 -3.14 25.92
C GLY A 513 10.51 -4.05 25.68
N THR A 514 11.18 -3.96 24.51
CA THR A 514 12.40 -4.74 24.28
C THR A 514 13.57 -4.19 25.11
N SER A 515 14.55 -5.03 25.43
CA SER A 515 15.74 -4.63 26.20
C SER A 515 16.74 -3.79 25.40
N LYS A 516 16.48 -3.56 24.10
CA LYS A 516 17.36 -2.85 23.17
C LYS A 516 16.63 -1.65 22.57
N GLU A 517 17.39 -0.67 22.12
CA GLU A 517 16.85 0.37 21.23
C GLU A 517 16.42 -0.26 19.90
N ARG A 518 15.25 0.16 19.39
CA ARG A 518 14.65 -0.31 18.15
C ARG A 518 14.19 0.85 17.30
N TYR A 519 14.17 0.67 15.99
CA TYR A 519 13.68 1.66 15.04
C TYR A 519 12.21 1.42 14.74
N PHE A 520 11.40 2.46 14.91
CA PHE A 520 9.97 2.46 14.64
C PHE A 520 9.71 3.34 13.43
N ALA A 521 9.26 2.73 12.33
CA ALA A 521 8.94 3.41 11.08
C ALA A 521 7.46 3.23 10.72
N LEU A 522 6.67 4.28 10.82
CA LEU A 522 5.25 4.30 10.51
C LEU A 522 5.00 4.85 9.11
N PHE A 523 4.17 4.16 8.34
CA PHE A 523 3.75 4.55 7.01
C PHE A 523 2.22 4.59 6.89
N GLN A 524 1.71 5.55 6.12
CA GLN A 524 0.30 5.65 5.73
C GLN A 524 0.13 5.12 4.30
N PHE A 525 -0.87 4.27 4.07
CA PHE A 525 -1.14 3.62 2.78
C PHE A 525 -2.35 4.19 2.02
N CYS A 526 -2.95 5.26 2.54
CA CYS A 526 -4.04 6.01 1.92
C CYS A 526 -3.70 7.50 1.79
N GLY A 527 -4.44 8.21 0.94
CA GLY A 527 -4.39 9.65 0.72
C GLY A 527 -5.22 10.44 1.73
N GLU A 528 -5.35 11.74 1.46
CA GLU A 528 -6.21 12.64 2.22
C GLU A 528 -7.67 12.18 2.10
N GLY A 529 -8.41 12.18 3.21
CA GLY A 529 -9.75 11.62 3.28
C GLY A 529 -9.78 10.16 2.83
N GLY A 530 -8.90 9.31 3.37
CA GLY A 530 -8.94 7.84 3.22
C GLY A 530 -8.80 7.28 1.80
N VAL A 531 -8.68 8.11 0.75
CA VAL A 531 -8.70 7.66 -0.64
C VAL A 531 -7.49 6.76 -0.94
N PHE A 532 -7.73 5.55 -1.42
CA PHE A 532 -6.66 4.70 -1.93
C PHE A 532 -6.18 5.19 -3.28
N ASP A 533 -5.12 5.98 -3.22
CA ASP A 533 -4.38 6.51 -4.36
C ASP A 533 -3.15 5.68 -4.71
N TYR A 534 -2.94 4.54 -4.05
CA TYR A 534 -1.76 3.68 -4.20
C TYR A 534 -0.43 4.41 -3.90
N GLY A 535 -0.48 5.47 -3.11
CA GLY A 535 0.67 6.11 -2.48
C GLY A 535 1.03 5.43 -1.16
N ILE A 536 2.28 5.59 -0.74
CA ILE A 536 2.76 5.20 0.59
C ILE A 536 3.53 6.40 1.13
N ARG A 537 3.13 6.92 2.29
CA ARG A 537 3.70 8.13 2.89
C ARG A 537 4.39 7.76 4.19
N ALA A 538 5.58 8.31 4.40
CA ALA A 538 6.27 8.20 5.68
C ALA A 538 5.62 9.13 6.70
N VAL A 539 5.26 8.61 7.87
CA VAL A 539 4.72 9.40 8.98
C VAL A 539 5.83 9.69 9.98
N VAL A 540 6.51 8.64 10.45
CA VAL A 540 7.63 8.78 11.39
C VAL A 540 8.65 7.68 11.13
N ASN A 541 9.93 7.96 11.36
CA ASN A 541 10.98 6.97 11.44
C ASN A 541 12.01 7.39 12.49
N GLN A 542 12.07 6.68 13.60
CA GLN A 542 12.90 7.08 14.74
C GLN A 542 13.40 5.88 15.54
N ALA A 543 14.61 6.01 16.09
CA ALA A 543 15.15 5.08 17.07
C ALA A 543 14.53 5.38 18.45
N ILE A 544 14.04 4.35 19.13
CA ILE A 544 13.40 4.45 20.43
C ILE A 544 14.06 3.45 21.38
N ALA A 545 14.66 3.97 22.44
CA ALA A 545 15.19 3.18 23.54
C ALA A 545 14.04 2.46 24.29
N ASN A 546 14.35 1.69 25.32
CA ASN A 546 13.31 1.10 26.17
C ASN A 546 12.40 2.23 26.71
N ALA A 547 11.13 2.20 26.32
CA ALA A 547 10.17 3.27 26.57
C ALA A 547 8.78 2.67 26.79
N GLN A 548 8.10 3.14 27.85
CA GLN A 548 6.78 2.62 28.21
C GLN A 548 5.69 3.01 27.21
N GLU A 549 5.71 4.23 26.66
CA GLU A 549 4.75 4.69 25.63
C GLU A 549 5.31 5.96 24.95
N PHE A 550 5.07 6.12 23.65
CA PHE A 550 5.41 7.32 22.88
C PHE A 550 4.47 7.49 21.67
N THR A 551 4.29 8.72 21.21
CA THR A 551 3.44 9.05 20.05
C THR A 551 4.23 8.91 18.74
N LEU A 552 3.59 8.32 17.73
CA LEU A 552 4.11 8.13 16.39
C LEU A 552 3.52 9.19 15.45
N GLY A 553 4.27 10.28 15.24
CA GLY A 553 3.84 11.41 14.41
C GLY A 553 2.96 12.42 15.15
N GLU A 554 2.10 13.11 14.41
CA GLU A 554 1.15 14.12 14.92
C GLU A 554 -0.22 13.50 15.23
N SER A 555 -1.14 14.30 15.77
CA SER A 555 -2.56 13.93 15.87
C SER A 555 -3.20 13.92 14.49
N TRP A 556 -4.23 13.09 14.34
CA TRP A 556 -4.98 12.95 13.10
C TRP A 556 -6.43 13.30 13.35
N ASP A 557 -6.98 14.12 12.47
CA ASP A 557 -8.41 14.47 12.46
C ASP A 557 -9.04 13.71 11.29
N LEU A 558 -9.88 12.72 11.61
CA LEU A 558 -10.53 11.88 10.62
C LEU A 558 -11.98 12.36 10.44
N TYR A 559 -12.30 12.83 9.25
CA TYR A 559 -13.64 13.33 8.90
C TYR A 559 -14.39 12.35 7.98
N LEU A 560 -15.69 12.58 7.74
CA LEU A 560 -16.47 11.93 6.68
C LEU A 560 -17.22 13.00 5.88
N ASP A 561 -17.13 12.95 4.55
CA ASP A 561 -17.91 13.83 3.67
C ASP A 561 -19.42 13.57 3.89
N ALA A 562 -20.26 14.60 3.70
CA ALA A 562 -21.72 14.53 3.92
C ALA A 562 -22.42 13.37 3.19
N ASP A 563 -21.90 12.98 2.03
CA ASP A 563 -22.44 11.92 1.17
C ASP A 563 -21.84 10.53 1.47
N GLU A 564 -20.95 10.42 2.47
CA GLU A 564 -20.22 9.19 2.81
C GLU A 564 -20.66 8.61 4.17
N ASN A 565 -20.85 7.29 4.18
CA ASN A 565 -21.24 6.51 5.37
C ASN A 565 -20.03 5.91 6.11
N ASP A 566 -18.96 5.61 5.39
CA ASP A 566 -17.71 5.12 5.98
C ASP A 566 -16.47 5.44 5.14
N MET A 567 -15.30 5.36 5.79
CA MET A 567 -14.00 5.61 5.19
C MET A 567 -12.89 4.83 5.90
N THR A 568 -11.88 4.40 5.15
CA THR A 568 -10.80 3.54 5.69
C THR A 568 -9.44 4.22 5.61
N TYR A 569 -8.70 4.18 6.72
CA TYR A 569 -7.31 4.59 6.84
C TYR A 569 -6.43 3.38 7.17
N VAL A 570 -5.24 3.30 6.56
CA VAL A 570 -4.33 2.17 6.79
C VAL A 570 -2.97 2.68 7.19
N PHE A 571 -2.52 2.26 8.36
CA PHE A 571 -1.22 2.58 8.92
C PHE A 571 -0.41 1.32 9.14
N LYS A 572 0.87 1.36 8.76
CA LYS A 572 1.77 0.23 8.91
C LYS A 572 3.04 0.64 9.63
N LEU A 573 3.25 0.03 10.80
CA LEU A 573 4.43 0.22 11.63
C LEU A 573 5.42 -0.91 11.35
N PHE A 574 6.62 -0.56 10.92
CA PHE A 574 7.77 -1.46 10.91
C PHE A 574 8.62 -1.22 12.16
N VAL A 575 8.99 -2.30 12.83
CA VAL A 575 9.89 -2.29 13.98
C VAL A 575 11.13 -3.09 13.59
N SER A 576 12.30 -2.47 13.64
CA SER A 576 13.54 -3.11 13.20
C SER A 576 14.68 -2.85 14.18
N ASP A 577 15.67 -3.73 14.15
CA ASP A 577 17.00 -3.49 14.71
C ASP A 577 17.68 -2.28 14.07
N GLN A 578 17.15 -1.83 12.92
CA GLN A 578 17.83 -0.97 11.99
C GLN A 578 17.01 0.18 11.46
N PRO A 579 17.65 1.33 11.15
CA PRO A 579 16.96 2.41 10.49
C PRO A 579 16.53 1.92 9.12
N ILE A 580 15.24 1.99 8.90
CA ILE A 580 14.66 1.72 7.61
C ILE A 580 14.89 2.97 6.75
N GLU A 581 15.03 2.85 5.42
CA GLU A 581 15.16 3.96 4.45
C GLU A 581 13.80 4.28 3.74
N ASP A 582 13.24 5.49 3.90
CA ASP A 582 11.83 5.90 3.64
C ASP A 582 11.64 5.78 2.15
N TYR A 583 12.57 6.33 1.37
CA TYR A 583 12.55 6.23 -0.09
C TYR A 583 12.47 4.77 -0.59
N VAL A 584 12.86 3.78 0.22
CA VAL A 584 12.75 2.36 -0.12
C VAL A 584 11.31 1.85 0.03
N LEU A 585 10.47 2.48 0.84
CA LEU A 585 9.09 2.06 1.11
C LEU A 585 8.03 3.07 0.65
N VAL A 586 8.33 4.36 0.68
CA VAL A 586 7.46 5.45 0.23
C VAL A 586 7.27 5.32 -1.28
N GLN A 587 6.05 5.59 -1.72
CA GLN A 587 5.62 5.47 -3.10
C GLN A 587 4.71 6.66 -3.44
N GLN A 588 4.86 7.25 -4.63
CA GLN A 588 3.97 8.34 -5.05
C GLN A 588 2.54 7.86 -5.28
N GLU A 589 1.58 8.74 -5.08
CA GLU A 589 0.18 8.50 -5.44
C GLU A 589 -0.03 8.41 -6.96
N LEU A 590 -0.97 7.56 -7.37
CA LEU A 590 -1.54 7.52 -8.71
C LEU A 590 -2.72 8.49 -8.79
N LYS A 591 -2.81 9.20 -9.92
CA LYS A 591 -4.00 10.00 -10.22
C LYS A 591 -5.16 9.08 -10.66
N ILE A 592 -6.05 8.78 -9.73
CA ILE A 592 -7.21 7.90 -9.92
C ILE A 592 -8.15 8.43 -11.03
N GLY A 593 -8.68 7.52 -11.85
CA GLY A 593 -9.65 7.80 -12.93
C GLY A 593 -9.08 8.45 -14.19
N SER A 594 -7.78 8.76 -14.24
CA SER A 594 -7.18 9.55 -15.32
C SER A 594 -6.60 8.71 -16.47
N LYS A 595 -6.41 9.35 -17.64
CA LYS A 595 -5.65 8.75 -18.75
C LYS A 595 -4.18 8.68 -18.36
N VAL A 596 -3.51 7.57 -18.67
CA VAL A 596 -2.07 7.43 -18.48
C VAL A 596 -1.31 8.59 -19.15
N GLY A 597 -0.42 9.23 -18.41
CA GLY A 597 0.47 10.27 -18.87
C GLY A 597 1.81 10.15 -18.15
N SER A 598 2.91 10.49 -18.81
CA SER A 598 4.26 10.32 -18.26
C SER A 598 4.51 11.25 -17.06
N HIS A 599 4.42 10.72 -15.84
CA HIS A 599 4.84 11.41 -14.61
C HIS A 599 5.70 10.45 -13.77
N ARG A 600 6.77 11.02 -13.19
CA ARG A 600 7.85 10.28 -12.52
C ARG A 600 7.91 10.61 -11.03
N GLY A 601 7.73 9.54 -10.28
CA GLY A 601 7.93 9.31 -8.85
C GLY A 601 9.26 9.77 -8.26
N GLY A 602 9.26 10.50 -7.15
CA GLY A 602 10.44 10.75 -6.31
C GLY A 602 10.10 10.86 -4.82
N ASN A 603 10.85 10.14 -3.97
CA ASN A 603 10.80 10.10 -2.50
C ASN A 603 12.21 10.19 -1.90
N ARG A 604 12.30 10.66 -0.64
CA ARG A 604 13.50 10.88 0.19
C ARG A 604 13.66 9.85 1.31
N ARG A 605 14.88 9.62 1.82
CA ARG A 605 15.18 9.37 3.26
C ARG A 605 16.66 9.61 3.58
N ALA A 606 16.85 9.93 4.86
CA ALA A 606 18.05 9.82 5.69
C ALA A 606 18.36 8.36 6.13
N GLN A 607 19.57 8.18 6.67
CA GLN A 607 20.18 6.93 7.19
C GLN A 607 20.62 7.12 8.66
N GLN A 608 20.82 6.03 9.42
CA GLN A 608 22.16 5.67 9.95
C GLN A 608 22.22 4.42 10.85
N ASN A 609 23.16 3.52 10.50
CA ASN A 609 23.90 2.54 11.33
C ASN A 609 23.25 1.22 11.78
N MET A 610 23.93 0.11 11.45
CA MET A 610 23.49 -1.26 11.73
C MET A 610 24.40 -2.21 12.50
N LYS A 611 23.75 -3.01 13.37
CA LYS A 611 24.14 -4.32 13.96
C LYS A 611 22.90 -5.26 13.91
N GLN A 612 22.99 -6.35 13.14
CA GLN A 612 21.96 -7.42 12.96
C GLN A 612 20.65 -6.96 12.29
N ASN A 613 20.05 -7.79 11.43
CA ASN A 613 19.07 -7.36 10.42
C ASN A 613 17.66 -7.92 10.68
N ASP A 614 17.21 -7.90 11.93
CA ASP A 614 15.90 -8.39 12.32
C ASP A 614 14.84 -7.27 12.32
N TRP A 615 13.59 -7.63 12.02
CA TRP A 615 12.46 -6.71 11.92
C TRP A 615 11.13 -7.43 11.90
N PHE A 616 10.03 -6.73 12.20
CA PHE A 616 8.66 -7.15 11.91
C PHE A 616 7.78 -5.94 11.58
N ALA A 617 6.55 -6.18 11.12
CA ALA A 617 5.55 -5.15 10.89
C ALA A 617 4.22 -5.44 11.62
N ARG A 618 3.52 -4.39 12.02
CA ARG A 618 2.11 -4.39 12.43
C ARG A 618 1.32 -3.42 11.56
N THR A 619 0.10 -3.78 11.21
CA THR A 619 -0.79 -2.95 10.40
C THR A 619 -2.04 -2.65 11.21
N ILE A 620 -2.41 -1.37 11.29
CA ILE A 620 -3.68 -0.93 11.85
C ILE A 620 -4.55 -0.38 10.72
N THR A 621 -5.76 -0.91 10.59
CA THR A 621 -6.81 -0.44 9.70
C THR A 621 -7.86 0.31 10.53
N LEU A 622 -8.08 1.59 10.25
CA LEU A 622 -9.11 2.40 10.91
C LEU A 622 -10.27 2.60 9.96
N LYS A 623 -11.46 2.15 10.35
CA LYS A 623 -12.70 2.47 9.64
C LYS A 623 -13.46 3.54 10.41
N VAL A 624 -13.59 4.73 9.85
CA VAL A 624 -14.47 5.78 10.39
C VAL A 624 -15.86 5.55 9.82
N ALA A 625 -16.87 5.38 10.67
CA ALA A 625 -18.24 5.07 10.26
C ALA A 625 -19.24 6.03 10.90
N ARG A 626 -20.20 6.52 10.11
CA ARG A 626 -21.23 7.46 10.57
C ARG A 626 -22.23 6.73 11.47
N ARG A 627 -22.41 7.21 12.72
CA ARG A 627 -23.50 6.72 13.58
C ARG A 627 -24.83 7.24 13.04
N ILE A 628 -25.74 6.33 12.75
CA ILE A 628 -27.07 6.67 12.25
C ILE A 628 -28.05 6.78 13.41
N ASP A 629 -27.99 5.85 14.38
CA ASP A 629 -28.84 5.87 15.57
C ASP A 629 -28.26 4.91 16.66
N GLN A 630 -29.00 4.68 17.76
CA GLN A 630 -28.60 3.81 18.87
C GLN A 630 -29.77 2.94 19.35
N VAL A 631 -29.49 1.67 19.67
CA VAL A 631 -30.40 0.80 20.42
C VAL A 631 -30.51 1.31 21.85
N GLY A 632 -31.74 1.49 22.33
CA GLY A 632 -32.00 1.88 23.70
C GLY A 632 -33.48 1.77 24.05
N ALA A 633 -33.95 2.64 24.94
CA ALA A 633 -35.31 2.56 25.49
C ALA A 633 -36.46 2.91 24.51
N LYS A 634 -36.15 3.21 23.23
CA LYS A 634 -37.13 3.59 22.20
C LYS A 634 -36.89 2.78 20.93
N ASP A 635 -37.96 2.61 20.16
CA ASP A 635 -37.88 2.05 18.81
C ASP A 635 -37.13 3.04 17.92
N THR A 636 -36.28 2.49 17.06
CA THR A 636 -35.42 3.23 16.15
C THR A 636 -35.68 2.76 14.73
N SER A 637 -35.61 3.68 13.76
CA SER A 637 -35.83 3.35 12.37
C SER A 637 -34.77 3.98 11.49
N ILE A 638 -34.09 3.15 10.72
CA ILE A 638 -32.99 3.52 9.83
C ILE A 638 -33.33 3.17 8.38
N SER A 639 -32.50 3.62 7.44
CA SER A 639 -32.69 3.37 5.99
C SER A 639 -34.10 3.73 5.50
N ASN A 640 -34.56 4.95 5.81
CA ASN A 640 -35.88 5.47 5.44
C ASN A 640 -37.08 4.59 5.84
N GLY A 641 -37.01 3.93 6.99
CA GLY A 641 -38.13 3.12 7.50
C GLY A 641 -38.05 1.64 7.18
N LYS A 642 -37.08 1.22 6.34
CA LYS A 642 -36.95 -0.18 5.91
C LYS A 642 -36.34 -1.10 6.95
N ILE A 643 -35.59 -0.57 7.90
CA ILE A 643 -35.09 -1.35 9.05
C ILE A 643 -35.59 -0.65 10.30
N LYS A 644 -36.34 -1.37 11.14
CA LYS A 644 -36.80 -0.90 12.45
C LYS A 644 -36.23 -1.80 13.53
N ILE A 645 -35.57 -1.22 14.50
CA ILE A 645 -35.02 -1.91 15.66
C ILE A 645 -35.90 -1.57 16.85
N LYS A 646 -36.44 -2.59 17.53
CA LYS A 646 -37.31 -2.38 18.69
C LYS A 646 -36.52 -1.95 19.92
N ALA A 647 -37.19 -1.20 20.80
CA ALA A 647 -36.63 -0.75 22.07
C ALA A 647 -36.10 -1.93 22.91
N HIS A 648 -34.90 -1.78 23.45
CA HIS A 648 -34.28 -2.74 24.36
C HIS A 648 -33.98 -2.07 25.70
N LYS A 649 -34.50 -2.63 26.81
CA LYS A 649 -34.42 -1.97 28.13
C LYS A 649 -33.10 -2.18 28.85
N GLY A 650 -32.44 -3.31 28.58
CA GLY A 650 -31.21 -3.71 29.26
C GLY A 650 -29.91 -3.55 28.47
N MET A 651 -29.97 -3.29 27.16
CA MET A 651 -28.83 -3.29 26.24
C MET A 651 -28.80 -1.96 25.50
N THR A 652 -27.60 -1.43 25.30
CA THR A 652 -27.36 -0.31 24.39
C THR A 652 -26.34 -0.72 23.35
N ALA A 653 -26.49 -0.23 22.12
CA ALA A 653 -25.55 -0.50 21.03
C ALA A 653 -25.70 0.58 19.95
N ASN A 654 -24.61 0.97 19.31
CA ASN A 654 -24.61 1.95 18.23
C ASN A 654 -24.98 1.26 16.91
N LEU A 655 -25.72 1.98 16.06
CA LEU A 655 -26.19 1.50 14.77
C LEU A 655 -25.57 2.32 13.65
N SER A 656 -24.95 1.64 12.69
CA SER A 656 -24.45 2.23 11.45
C SER A 656 -24.76 1.32 10.26
N MET A 657 -24.81 1.92 9.06
CA MET A 657 -25.02 1.20 7.82
C MET A 657 -23.74 1.24 7.00
N ALA A 658 -23.31 0.08 6.54
CA ALA A 658 -22.14 -0.08 5.69
C ALA A 658 -22.53 -0.66 4.32
N ALA A 659 -21.63 -0.44 3.38
CA ALA A 659 -21.69 -1.03 2.06
C ALA A 659 -21.29 -2.49 2.07
N ALA A 660 -22.03 -3.35 1.37
CA ALA A 660 -21.64 -4.75 1.17
C ALA A 660 -20.39 -4.88 0.29
N LYS A 661 -20.15 -3.90 -0.58
CA LYS A 661 -18.94 -3.73 -1.38
C LYS A 661 -18.24 -2.47 -0.90
N ALA A 662 -16.95 -2.55 -0.58
CA ALA A 662 -16.19 -1.40 -0.09
C ALA A 662 -16.40 -0.18 -1.01
N PRO A 663 -16.61 1.04 -0.48
CA PRO A 663 -16.70 2.23 -1.32
C PRO A 663 -15.45 2.40 -2.19
N THR A 664 -15.55 3.18 -3.26
CA THR A 664 -14.41 3.44 -4.17
C THR A 664 -13.17 4.03 -3.48
N ARG A 665 -13.30 4.49 -2.23
CA ARG A 665 -12.26 5.02 -1.35
C ARG A 665 -11.80 4.05 -0.25
N SER A 666 -12.24 2.79 -0.23
CA SER A 666 -11.84 1.77 0.75
C SER A 666 -11.15 0.57 0.08
N VAL A 667 -10.10 0.01 0.70
CA VAL A 667 -9.47 -1.25 0.27
C VAL A 667 -9.59 -2.24 1.42
N GLY A 668 -10.25 -3.37 1.15
CA GLY A 668 -10.37 -4.51 2.05
C GLY A 668 -9.91 -5.77 1.35
N VAL A 669 -9.27 -6.64 2.13
CA VAL A 669 -8.65 -7.90 1.71
C VAL A 669 -9.64 -9.05 1.95
N ASN A 670 -9.59 -10.05 1.06
CA ASN A 670 -10.43 -11.26 0.93
C ASN A 670 -11.78 -11.08 0.21
N PRO A 671 -12.21 -12.10 -0.57
CA PRO A 671 -13.55 -12.12 -1.14
C PRO A 671 -14.57 -11.90 -0.03
N THR A 672 -15.28 -10.78 -0.11
CA THR A 672 -16.35 -10.42 0.81
C THR A 672 -17.37 -11.55 0.83
N ILE A 673 -17.95 -11.85 2.00
CA ILE A 673 -19.09 -12.78 2.14
C ILE A 673 -20.14 -12.57 1.03
N THR A 674 -20.33 -11.32 0.61
CA THR A 674 -21.15 -10.93 -0.54
C THR A 674 -20.81 -11.65 -1.84
N GLN A 675 -19.53 -11.69 -2.25
CA GLN A 675 -19.14 -12.41 -3.48
C GLN A 675 -19.36 -13.92 -3.34
N VAL A 676 -19.01 -14.49 -2.18
CA VAL A 676 -19.20 -15.92 -1.94
C VAL A 676 -20.68 -16.27 -2.02
N MET A 677 -21.55 -15.49 -1.38
CA MET A 677 -22.99 -15.72 -1.36
C MET A 677 -23.67 -15.38 -2.70
N GLU A 678 -23.26 -14.31 -3.40
CA GLU A 678 -23.73 -13.99 -4.77
C GLU A 678 -23.37 -15.11 -5.76
N ASN A 679 -22.17 -15.70 -5.65
CA ASN A 679 -21.77 -16.87 -6.44
C ASN A 679 -22.53 -18.14 -6.05
N GLN A 680 -23.08 -18.18 -4.83
CA GLN A 680 -24.06 -19.16 -4.43
C GLN A 680 -25.50 -18.69 -4.77
N GLY A 681 -25.75 -17.77 -5.71
CA GLY A 681 -27.11 -17.44 -6.15
C GLY A 681 -28.00 -16.71 -5.12
N LEU A 682 -27.44 -16.23 -4.01
CA LEU A 682 -28.13 -15.33 -3.07
C LEU A 682 -28.00 -13.89 -3.53
N GLU A 683 -29.07 -13.10 -3.48
CA GLU A 683 -29.03 -11.69 -3.89
C GLU A 683 -28.90 -10.76 -2.67
N MET A 684 -27.87 -9.92 -2.63
CA MET A 684 -27.67 -8.97 -1.52
C MET A 684 -28.77 -7.89 -1.51
N CYS A 685 -29.38 -7.64 -0.35
CA CYS A 685 -30.33 -6.55 -0.18
C CYS A 685 -29.64 -5.18 -0.25
N ASN A 686 -30.32 -4.19 -0.86
CA ASN A 686 -29.94 -2.79 -0.81
C ASN A 686 -31.10 -1.94 -0.30
N PHE A 687 -30.85 -1.19 0.77
CA PHE A 687 -31.86 -0.39 1.46
C PHE A 687 -31.94 1.06 0.97
N THR A 688 -30.99 1.52 0.15
CA THR A 688 -30.96 2.88 -0.42
C THR A 688 -32.15 3.18 -1.37
N PRO A 689 -32.71 4.41 -1.38
CA PRO A 689 -33.75 4.80 -2.35
C PRO A 689 -33.19 5.21 -3.72
N GLY A 690 -33.80 4.73 -4.82
CA GLY A 690 -33.55 5.20 -6.19
C GLY A 690 -32.63 4.30 -7.04
N THR A 691 -32.68 4.47 -8.38
CA THR A 691 -32.01 3.61 -9.37
C THR A 691 -30.53 3.95 -9.64
N ARG A 692 -29.94 4.89 -8.89
CA ARG A 692 -28.51 5.20 -8.96
C ARG A 692 -27.84 4.61 -7.72
N ALA A 693 -27.12 3.51 -7.91
CA ALA A 693 -26.37 2.73 -6.92
C ALA A 693 -25.18 3.48 -6.29
N ALA A 694 -25.41 4.70 -5.77
CA ALA A 694 -24.39 5.51 -5.11
C ALA A 694 -24.50 5.47 -3.57
N GLY A 695 -25.67 5.13 -3.02
CA GLY A 695 -25.80 4.73 -1.61
C GLY A 695 -25.76 3.20 -1.51
N ASN A 696 -24.87 2.71 -0.67
CA ASN A 696 -24.68 1.28 -0.42
C ASN A 696 -25.09 0.98 1.03
N GLU A 697 -26.37 1.07 1.36
CA GLU A 697 -26.86 0.57 2.65
C GLU A 697 -27.22 -0.91 2.49
N SER A 698 -26.31 -1.81 2.84
CA SER A 698 -26.52 -3.26 2.65
C SER A 698 -26.17 -4.08 3.90
N VAL A 699 -25.30 -3.56 4.76
CA VAL A 699 -24.83 -4.25 5.96
C VAL A 699 -25.21 -3.40 7.17
N LEU A 700 -25.91 -4.00 8.14
CA LEU A 700 -26.16 -3.38 9.44
C LEU A 700 -25.00 -3.72 10.38
N GLU A 701 -24.28 -2.70 10.85
CA GLU A 701 -23.22 -2.84 11.84
C GLU A 701 -23.77 -2.39 13.21
N ILE A 702 -23.77 -3.33 14.17
CA ILE A 702 -24.17 -3.11 15.56
C ILE A 702 -22.88 -3.12 16.39
N THR A 703 -22.49 -1.97 16.92
CA THR A 703 -21.21 -1.76 17.63
C THR A 703 -21.43 -1.23 19.04
N ASP A 704 -20.39 -1.20 19.87
CA ASP A 704 -20.47 -0.74 21.27
C ASP A 704 -21.58 -1.43 22.08
N ILE A 705 -21.72 -2.75 21.92
CA ILE A 705 -22.76 -3.51 22.60
C ILE A 705 -22.44 -3.60 24.10
N GLN A 706 -23.25 -2.92 24.91
CA GLN A 706 -23.18 -2.93 26.37
C GLN A 706 -24.27 -3.83 26.96
N ASN A 707 -23.91 -4.65 27.94
CA ASN A 707 -24.81 -5.58 28.64
C ASN A 707 -25.54 -6.60 27.73
N GLU A 708 -24.78 -7.24 26.83
CA GLU A 708 -25.24 -8.34 25.96
C GLU A 708 -25.99 -9.46 26.72
N ALA A 709 -25.66 -9.71 27.99
CA ALA A 709 -26.33 -10.74 28.80
C ALA A 709 -27.86 -10.56 28.87
N SER A 710 -28.35 -9.33 28.69
CA SER A 710 -29.78 -9.02 28.66
C SER A 710 -30.51 -9.55 27.41
N LEU A 711 -29.81 -9.89 26.33
CA LEU A 711 -30.40 -10.52 25.13
C LEU A 711 -31.08 -11.86 25.42
N LYS A 712 -30.63 -12.56 26.47
CA LYS A 712 -31.27 -13.81 26.93
C LYS A 712 -32.64 -13.57 27.56
N GLU A 713 -32.87 -12.40 28.14
CA GLU A 713 -34.11 -12.03 28.81
C GLU A 713 -35.07 -11.28 27.86
N GLN A 714 -34.51 -10.43 27.00
CA GLN A 714 -35.21 -9.69 25.97
C GLN A 714 -34.37 -9.77 24.68
N PRO A 715 -34.72 -10.59 23.69
CA PRO A 715 -34.01 -10.59 22.41
C PRO A 715 -34.06 -9.22 21.73
N LEU A 716 -33.02 -8.92 20.93
CA LEU A 716 -33.04 -7.77 20.03
C LEU A 716 -33.92 -8.10 18.82
N GLU A 717 -35.00 -7.35 18.66
CA GLU A 717 -35.98 -7.54 17.59
C GLU A 717 -35.76 -6.50 16.47
N ILE A 718 -35.63 -6.97 15.24
CA ILE A 718 -35.41 -6.18 14.03
C ILE A 718 -36.50 -6.53 13.01
N GLU A 719 -37.24 -5.51 12.56
CA GLU A 719 -38.23 -5.61 11.49
C GLU A 719 -37.62 -5.04 10.20
N ILE A 720 -37.61 -5.84 9.14
CA ILE A 720 -37.26 -5.46 7.78
C ILE A 720 -38.58 -5.21 7.02
N GLY A 721 -38.79 -3.94 6.65
CA GLY A 721 -39.97 -3.48 5.90
C GLY A 721 -39.99 -3.99 4.45
N ASP A 722 -40.98 -3.54 3.69
CA ASP A 722 -41.24 -4.01 2.33
C ASP A 722 -40.05 -3.77 1.36
N LEU A 723 -39.47 -4.88 0.88
CA LEU A 723 -38.41 -4.93 -0.14
C LEU A 723 -38.91 -5.44 -1.50
N GLY A 724 -40.23 -5.57 -1.69
CA GLY A 724 -40.85 -6.12 -2.89
C GLY A 724 -40.56 -7.61 -3.08
N LEU A 725 -40.53 -8.38 -1.98
CA LEU A 725 -40.28 -9.83 -2.02
C LEU A 725 -41.46 -10.56 -2.67
N GLN A 726 -41.18 -11.56 -3.50
CA GLN A 726 -42.17 -12.54 -3.94
C GLN A 726 -42.69 -13.38 -2.75
N GLU A 727 -43.81 -14.11 -2.96
CA GLU A 727 -44.46 -14.91 -1.91
C GLU A 727 -43.50 -15.97 -1.32
N ASP A 728 -42.64 -16.55 -2.16
CA ASP A 728 -41.62 -17.56 -1.86
C ASP A 728 -40.21 -16.99 -1.56
N GLU A 729 -40.03 -15.68 -1.62
CA GLU A 729 -38.76 -15.02 -1.32
C GLU A 729 -38.63 -14.66 0.17
N TYR A 730 -37.49 -14.94 0.77
CA TYR A 730 -37.18 -14.65 2.18
C TYR A 730 -35.89 -13.85 2.29
N VAL A 731 -35.80 -12.99 3.30
CA VAL A 731 -34.55 -12.31 3.66
C VAL A 731 -33.86 -13.11 4.75
N LEU A 732 -32.61 -13.51 4.51
CA LEU A 732 -31.76 -14.18 5.49
C LEU A 732 -30.73 -13.19 6.03
N PRO A 733 -30.68 -12.96 7.36
CA PRO A 733 -29.57 -12.28 8.00
C PRO A 733 -28.41 -13.25 8.20
N LEU A 734 -27.28 -13.00 7.53
CA LEU A 734 -26.04 -13.75 7.70
C LEU A 734 -25.02 -12.94 8.49
N THR A 735 -24.18 -13.62 9.25
CA THR A 735 -23.00 -13.08 9.91
C THR A 735 -21.84 -14.07 9.75
N ILE A 736 -20.64 -13.68 10.18
CA ILE A 736 -19.47 -14.56 10.21
C ILE A 736 -19.11 -14.79 11.67
N ASP A 737 -18.82 -16.03 12.08
CA ASP A 737 -18.35 -16.36 13.43
C ASP A 737 -16.84 -16.18 13.60
N ALA A 738 -16.34 -16.31 14.83
CA ALA A 738 -14.94 -16.07 15.18
C ALA A 738 -13.95 -16.98 14.42
N GLU A 739 -14.43 -18.12 13.92
CA GLU A 739 -13.68 -19.10 13.16
C GLU A 739 -13.76 -18.88 11.63
N GLY A 740 -14.49 -17.84 11.19
CA GLY A 740 -14.62 -17.50 9.77
C GLY A 740 -15.77 -18.20 9.06
N HIS A 741 -16.64 -18.91 9.76
CA HIS A 741 -17.81 -19.56 9.16
C HIS A 741 -18.96 -18.58 8.97
N VAL A 742 -19.66 -18.73 7.85
CA VAL A 742 -20.91 -18.01 7.61
C VAL A 742 -22.05 -18.71 8.36
N VAL A 743 -22.76 -17.96 9.20
CA VAL A 743 -23.84 -18.44 10.06
C VAL A 743 -25.04 -17.48 10.03
N LEU A 744 -26.21 -17.92 10.50
CA LEU A 744 -27.37 -17.05 10.62
C LEU A 744 -27.17 -16.03 11.76
N GLY A 745 -27.45 -14.77 11.48
CA GLY A 745 -27.33 -13.66 12.44
C GLY A 745 -28.52 -13.52 13.40
N GLY A 746 -29.60 -14.29 13.22
CA GLY A 746 -30.77 -14.25 14.09
C GLY A 746 -31.88 -15.21 13.63
N ASP A 747 -32.85 -15.46 14.52
CA ASP A 747 -34.09 -16.18 14.18
C ASP A 747 -34.87 -15.32 13.20
N THR A 748 -35.33 -15.88 12.09
CA THR A 748 -36.02 -15.08 11.07
C THR A 748 -37.39 -15.68 10.73
N TRP A 749 -38.42 -14.83 10.61
CA TRP A 749 -39.77 -15.24 10.18
C TRP A 749 -40.47 -14.10 9.43
N LYS A 750 -41.58 -14.38 8.73
CA LYS A 750 -42.44 -13.33 8.15
C LYS A 750 -43.63 -13.08 9.06
N ASP A 751 -44.00 -11.82 9.27
CA ASP A 751 -45.25 -11.47 9.95
C ASP A 751 -46.47 -11.52 9.00
N GLU A 752 -47.67 -11.27 9.55
CA GLU A 752 -48.94 -11.27 8.80
C GLU A 752 -48.98 -10.23 7.66
N ASN A 753 -48.11 -9.23 7.69
CA ASN A 753 -48.00 -8.19 6.66
C ASN A 753 -46.90 -8.50 5.63
N GLY A 754 -46.23 -9.65 5.75
CA GLY A 754 -45.14 -10.07 4.87
C GLY A 754 -43.79 -9.42 5.18
N HIS A 755 -43.68 -8.66 6.27
CA HIS A 755 -42.40 -8.10 6.70
C HIS A 755 -41.52 -9.17 7.33
N THR A 756 -40.21 -9.09 7.10
CA THR A 756 -39.27 -10.04 7.71
C THR A 756 -38.93 -9.57 9.11
N GLN A 757 -39.11 -10.44 10.09
CA GLN A 757 -38.81 -10.22 11.50
C GLN A 757 -37.57 -11.03 11.87
N ILE A 758 -36.67 -10.43 12.65
CA ILE A 758 -35.40 -11.03 13.05
C ILE A 758 -35.23 -10.86 14.57
N SER A 759 -35.03 -11.97 15.28
CA SER A 759 -34.81 -11.99 16.73
C SER A 759 -33.41 -12.51 17.05
N ILE A 760 -32.65 -11.72 17.82
CA ILE A 760 -31.26 -12.02 18.19
C ILE A 760 -31.18 -12.16 19.71
N ASP A 761 -30.91 -13.38 20.18
CA ASP A 761 -30.85 -13.76 21.59
C ASP A 761 -29.41 -13.89 22.14
N HIS A 762 -28.41 -13.84 21.25
CA HIS A 762 -26.99 -13.82 21.59
C HIS A 762 -26.19 -13.19 20.45
N ILE A 763 -25.04 -12.59 20.78
CA ILE A 763 -24.15 -12.04 19.76
C ILE A 763 -23.18 -13.12 19.31
N ILE A 764 -23.16 -13.34 17.99
CA ILE A 764 -22.15 -14.19 17.34
C ILE A 764 -20.93 -13.30 17.10
N PRO A 765 -19.80 -13.54 17.79
CA PRO A 765 -18.61 -12.73 17.62
C PRO A 765 -18.04 -12.95 16.22
N ALA A 766 -17.73 -11.85 15.52
CA ALA A 766 -17.09 -11.90 14.20
C ALA A 766 -15.62 -12.38 14.28
N PRO A 767 -15.05 -12.96 13.21
CA PRO A 767 -13.62 -13.34 13.14
C PRO A 767 -12.70 -12.13 13.00
N ASP A 768 -13.31 -10.99 12.70
CA ASP A 768 -12.68 -9.69 12.81
C ASP A 768 -12.10 -9.53 14.21
N GLN A 769 -10.78 -9.36 14.30
CA GLN A 769 -10.07 -9.06 15.55
C GLN A 769 -10.38 -7.63 16.03
N ARG A 770 -11.62 -7.16 15.90
CA ARG A 770 -12.13 -5.85 16.31
C ARG A 770 -12.71 -5.97 17.73
N ARG A 771 -11.89 -5.87 18.76
CA ARG A 771 -12.31 -5.79 20.18
C ARG A 771 -12.26 -4.35 20.71
N SER A 772 -12.54 -3.41 19.83
CA SER A 772 -12.15 -2.03 20.08
C SER A 772 -13.31 -1.14 20.57
N LEU A 773 -14.58 -1.53 20.46
CA LEU A 773 -15.71 -0.81 21.07
C LEU A 773 -16.80 -1.82 21.44
N GLY A 774 -16.74 -2.38 22.65
CA GLY A 774 -17.67 -3.44 23.07
C GLY A 774 -17.65 -4.65 22.13
N LYS A 775 -18.61 -5.57 22.27
CA LYS A 775 -18.83 -6.59 21.23
C LYS A 775 -19.44 -5.91 20.01
N ALA A 776 -19.12 -6.41 18.82
CA ALA A 776 -19.69 -5.93 17.55
C ALA A 776 -20.27 -7.10 16.75
N MET A 777 -21.31 -6.82 15.97
CA MET A 777 -21.99 -7.77 15.09
C MET A 777 -22.27 -7.11 13.74
N LYS A 778 -22.08 -7.85 12.65
CA LYS A 778 -22.48 -7.42 11.31
C LYS A 778 -23.57 -8.34 10.78
N LEU A 779 -24.62 -7.74 10.23
CA LEU A 779 -25.71 -8.46 9.60
C LEU A 779 -25.73 -8.15 8.11
N TYR A 780 -25.51 -9.19 7.30
CA TYR A 780 -25.61 -9.16 5.85
C TYR A 780 -26.97 -9.73 5.44
N PHE A 781 -27.80 -8.93 4.79
CA PHE A 781 -29.14 -9.35 4.38
C PHE A 781 -29.13 -9.86 2.95
N PHE A 782 -29.53 -11.11 2.74
CA PHE A 782 -29.64 -11.72 1.41
C PHE A 782 -31.07 -12.17 1.13
N LYS A 783 -31.55 -11.97 -0.09
CA LYS A 783 -32.76 -12.61 -0.61
C LYS A 783 -32.44 -14.04 -1.04
N THR A 784 -33.36 -14.94 -0.75
CA THR A 784 -33.35 -16.34 -1.19
C THR A 784 -34.76 -16.82 -1.49
N TYR A 785 -34.89 -17.96 -2.17
CA TYR A 785 -36.16 -18.64 -2.44
C TYR A 785 -36.29 -19.86 -1.52
N LEU A 786 -37.36 -19.94 -0.74
CA LEU A 786 -37.72 -21.15 0.01
C LEU A 786 -39.02 -21.71 -0.58
N LYS A 787 -39.04 -23.02 -0.91
CA LYS A 787 -40.19 -23.82 -1.41
C LYS A 787 -40.40 -23.96 -2.92
N GLN A 788 -39.40 -23.79 -3.78
CA GLN A 788 -39.44 -24.49 -5.07
C GLN A 788 -39.22 -26.00 -4.81
N ASN A 789 -39.80 -26.90 -5.63
CA ASN A 789 -39.47 -28.33 -5.61
C ASN A 789 -38.54 -28.62 -6.79
N PRO A 790 -37.22 -28.39 -6.65
CA PRO A 790 -36.25 -28.49 -7.73
C PRO A 790 -35.74 -29.91 -7.87
N ASN A 791 -36.19 -30.89 -7.05
CA ASN A 791 -35.71 -32.27 -7.01
C ASN A 791 -35.93 -32.95 -8.37
N GLN A 792 -35.04 -32.67 -9.31
CA GLN A 792 -35.22 -32.95 -10.72
C GLN A 792 -33.92 -33.43 -11.29
N LEU A 793 -33.96 -34.62 -11.85
CA LEU A 793 -32.92 -35.17 -12.69
C LEU A 793 -33.08 -34.59 -14.10
N ASN A 794 -32.10 -33.81 -14.52
CA ASN A 794 -32.08 -33.12 -15.80
C ASN A 794 -31.04 -33.72 -16.73
N TRP A 795 -31.24 -33.60 -18.04
CA TRP A 795 -30.15 -33.71 -19.01
C TRP A 795 -29.77 -32.33 -19.55
N VAL A 796 -28.48 -32.14 -19.83
CA VAL A 796 -27.93 -30.86 -20.27
C VAL A 796 -27.84 -30.79 -21.80
N GLU A 797 -28.42 -29.75 -22.37
CA GLU A 797 -28.20 -29.32 -23.75
C GLU A 797 -27.26 -28.12 -23.76
N TYR A 798 -26.09 -28.25 -24.38
CA TYR A 798 -25.19 -27.12 -24.58
C TYR A 798 -25.52 -26.41 -25.89
N LYS A 799 -25.72 -25.10 -25.83
CA LYS A 799 -25.95 -24.23 -27.00
C LYS A 799 -24.63 -23.78 -27.64
N ASP A 800 -24.73 -23.14 -28.80
CA ASP A 800 -23.57 -22.66 -29.56
C ASP A 800 -22.87 -21.46 -28.88
N ASP A 801 -23.59 -20.73 -28.02
CA ASP A 801 -23.08 -19.61 -27.20
C ASP A 801 -22.53 -20.07 -25.84
N ASP A 802 -22.32 -21.38 -25.66
CA ASP A 802 -21.88 -22.03 -24.43
C ASP A 802 -22.89 -21.93 -23.26
N SER A 803 -24.08 -21.35 -23.47
CA SER A 803 -25.17 -21.46 -22.50
C SER A 803 -25.69 -22.90 -22.40
N VAL A 804 -26.25 -23.24 -21.25
CA VAL A 804 -26.81 -24.58 -20.98
C VAL A 804 -28.31 -24.50 -20.79
N VAL A 805 -29.02 -25.45 -21.39
CA VAL A 805 -30.44 -25.66 -21.13
C VAL A 805 -30.62 -27.00 -20.46
N ARG A 806 -31.26 -27.00 -19.29
CA ARG A 806 -31.58 -28.21 -18.52
C ARG A 806 -32.98 -28.66 -18.85
N HIS A 807 -33.12 -29.93 -19.19
CA HIS A 807 -34.39 -30.53 -19.59
C HIS A 807 -34.81 -31.60 -18.57
N HIS A 808 -35.97 -31.38 -17.93
CA HIS A 808 -36.45 -32.17 -16.79
C HIS A 808 -37.49 -33.24 -17.15
N ASP A 809 -37.94 -33.35 -18.41
CA ASP A 809 -38.94 -34.35 -18.79
C ASP A 809 -38.42 -35.79 -18.54
N PRO A 810 -39.01 -36.56 -17.59
CA PRO A 810 -38.47 -37.87 -17.20
C PRO A 810 -38.38 -38.86 -18.37
N ALA A 811 -39.33 -38.80 -19.32
CA ALA A 811 -39.31 -39.66 -20.49
C ALA A 811 -38.15 -39.33 -21.44
N ALA A 812 -37.88 -38.04 -21.66
CA ALA A 812 -36.73 -37.57 -22.43
C ALA A 812 -35.39 -37.93 -21.75
N VAL A 813 -35.29 -37.75 -20.43
CA VAL A 813 -34.10 -38.13 -19.64
C VAL A 813 -33.82 -39.63 -19.80
N ALA A 814 -34.82 -40.49 -19.57
CA ALA A 814 -34.69 -41.93 -19.74
C ALA A 814 -34.29 -42.33 -21.17
N ALA A 815 -34.84 -41.64 -22.19
CA ALA A 815 -34.49 -41.89 -23.59
C ALA A 815 -33.03 -41.52 -23.92
N LYS A 816 -32.48 -40.47 -23.30
CA LYS A 816 -31.06 -40.09 -23.42
C LYS A 816 -30.17 -41.08 -22.67
N VAL A 817 -30.51 -41.43 -21.43
CA VAL A 817 -29.77 -42.40 -20.60
C VAL A 817 -29.69 -43.77 -21.29
N LYS A 818 -30.76 -44.23 -21.94
CA LYS A 818 -30.77 -45.50 -22.70
C LYS A 818 -29.74 -45.55 -23.83
N LYS A 819 -29.38 -44.41 -24.42
CA LYS A 819 -28.43 -44.31 -25.53
C LYS A 819 -26.98 -44.08 -25.10
N ALA A 820 -26.77 -43.66 -23.85
CA ALA A 820 -25.46 -43.34 -23.31
C ALA A 820 -24.84 -44.54 -22.59
N LYS A 821 -23.50 -44.63 -22.61
CA LYS A 821 -22.75 -45.63 -21.83
C LYS A 821 -21.86 -44.98 -20.78
N ASN A 822 -21.23 -43.85 -21.08
CA ASN A 822 -20.40 -43.10 -20.15
C ASN A 822 -21.11 -41.80 -19.76
N ILE A 823 -21.58 -41.69 -18.53
CA ILE A 823 -22.48 -40.61 -18.08
C ILE A 823 -21.85 -39.90 -16.89
N ILE A 824 -21.95 -38.58 -16.84
CA ILE A 824 -21.61 -37.78 -15.66
C ILE A 824 -22.87 -37.18 -15.05
N LEU A 825 -23.02 -37.28 -13.73
CA LEU A 825 -24.08 -36.65 -12.96
C LEU A 825 -23.49 -35.54 -12.07
N LEU A 826 -24.02 -34.33 -12.20
CA LEU A 826 -23.63 -33.16 -11.43
C LEU A 826 -24.59 -32.94 -10.27
N VAL A 827 -24.07 -32.74 -9.06
CA VAL A 827 -24.88 -32.44 -7.87
C VAL A 827 -24.27 -31.23 -7.15
N HIS A 828 -25.03 -30.13 -7.05
CA HIS A 828 -24.57 -28.89 -6.39
C HIS A 828 -24.73 -28.95 -4.86
N GLY A 829 -24.32 -27.89 -4.15
CA GLY A 829 -24.50 -27.69 -2.71
C GLY A 829 -25.74 -26.87 -2.31
N ILE A 830 -25.53 -25.78 -1.54
CA ILE A 830 -26.55 -25.06 -0.74
C ILE A 830 -27.63 -24.28 -1.53
N ILE A 831 -27.69 -24.42 -2.84
CA ILE A 831 -28.68 -23.70 -3.66
C ILE A 831 -29.44 -24.59 -4.61
N GLY A 832 -29.07 -25.86 -4.67
CA GLY A 832 -29.76 -26.78 -5.56
C GLY A 832 -29.61 -26.52 -7.04
N ASP A 833 -28.80 -25.55 -7.49
CA ASP A 833 -28.64 -25.22 -8.92
C ASP A 833 -27.29 -25.70 -9.48
N THR A 834 -27.36 -26.58 -10.47
CA THR A 834 -26.21 -27.20 -11.16
C THR A 834 -25.75 -26.50 -12.44
N GLU A 835 -26.39 -25.40 -12.86
CA GLU A 835 -26.11 -24.71 -14.12
C GLU A 835 -24.64 -24.30 -14.26
N VAL A 836 -24.06 -23.71 -13.22
CA VAL A 836 -22.67 -23.26 -13.22
C VAL A 836 -21.70 -24.44 -13.32
N ILE A 837 -21.99 -25.56 -12.66
CA ILE A 837 -21.15 -26.77 -12.76
C ILE A 837 -21.22 -27.34 -14.18
N ALA A 838 -22.41 -27.35 -14.79
CA ALA A 838 -22.59 -27.81 -16.17
C ALA A 838 -21.81 -26.94 -17.16
N GLN A 839 -21.91 -25.62 -17.06
CA GLN A 839 -21.10 -24.68 -17.85
C GLN A 839 -19.59 -24.92 -17.64
N GLY A 840 -19.17 -25.15 -16.40
CA GLY A 840 -17.78 -25.45 -16.04
C GLY A 840 -17.18 -26.67 -16.75
N LEU A 841 -17.97 -27.71 -17.02
CA LEU A 841 -17.49 -28.89 -17.77
C LEU A 841 -17.01 -28.53 -19.19
N ARG A 842 -17.68 -27.57 -19.84
CA ARG A 842 -17.33 -27.15 -21.21
C ARG A 842 -16.09 -26.26 -21.24
N LEU A 843 -15.81 -25.58 -20.13
CA LEU A 843 -14.63 -24.74 -19.95
C LEU A 843 -13.39 -25.52 -19.55
N ALA A 844 -13.56 -26.65 -18.87
CA ALA A 844 -12.48 -27.56 -18.52
C ALA A 844 -11.97 -28.31 -19.76
N LYS A 845 -11.09 -27.66 -20.53
CA LYS A 845 -10.45 -28.21 -21.74
C LYS A 845 -9.12 -28.84 -21.41
N ASP A 846 -8.84 -30.01 -22.00
CA ASP A 846 -7.51 -30.60 -21.94
C ASP A 846 -6.51 -29.90 -22.88
N ALA A 847 -5.25 -30.33 -22.84
CA ALA A 847 -4.18 -29.75 -23.66
C ALA A 847 -4.43 -29.84 -25.17
N GLN A 848 -5.39 -30.67 -25.60
CA GLN A 848 -5.82 -30.81 -26.99
C GLN A 848 -7.07 -29.99 -27.31
N GLY A 849 -7.57 -29.19 -26.35
CA GLY A 849 -8.73 -28.34 -26.49
C GLY A 849 -10.08 -29.07 -26.35
N LYS A 850 -10.07 -30.35 -25.99
CA LYS A 850 -11.29 -31.15 -25.81
C LYS A 850 -11.85 -30.89 -24.42
N SER A 851 -13.11 -30.47 -24.34
CA SER A 851 -13.77 -30.15 -23.07
C SER A 851 -14.20 -31.40 -22.31
N LEU A 852 -14.43 -31.28 -21.00
CA LEU A 852 -14.72 -32.40 -20.11
C LEU A 852 -16.10 -33.02 -20.42
N ASP A 853 -17.09 -32.22 -20.79
CA ASP A 853 -18.40 -32.70 -21.26
C ASP A 853 -18.26 -33.64 -22.47
N GLN A 854 -17.35 -33.34 -23.40
CA GLN A 854 -17.07 -34.16 -24.59
C GLN A 854 -16.41 -35.52 -24.28
N LYS A 855 -16.07 -35.79 -23.02
CA LYS A 855 -15.58 -37.10 -22.56
C LYS A 855 -16.70 -38.03 -22.13
N PHE A 856 -17.92 -37.52 -21.99
CA PHE A 856 -19.11 -38.28 -21.62
C PHE A 856 -20.12 -38.28 -22.77
N ASP A 857 -20.92 -39.35 -22.87
CA ASP A 857 -22.00 -39.47 -23.84
C ASP A 857 -23.21 -38.62 -23.43
N LEU A 858 -23.33 -38.30 -22.14
CA LEU A 858 -24.43 -37.56 -21.55
C LEU A 858 -23.98 -36.87 -20.25
N VAL A 859 -24.38 -35.61 -20.09
CA VAL A 859 -24.29 -34.86 -18.84
C VAL A 859 -25.68 -34.79 -18.23
N LEU A 860 -25.82 -35.32 -17.02
CA LEU A 860 -26.99 -35.19 -16.18
C LEU A 860 -26.70 -34.20 -15.06
N THR A 861 -27.75 -33.56 -14.56
CA THR A 861 -27.69 -32.80 -13.32
C THR A 861 -28.82 -33.18 -12.39
N TYR A 862 -28.60 -33.03 -11.09
CA TYR A 862 -29.64 -33.16 -10.09
C TYR A 862 -29.73 -31.86 -9.32
N ASP A 863 -30.77 -31.11 -9.63
CA ASP A 863 -31.16 -29.94 -8.87
C ASP A 863 -32.03 -30.40 -7.70
N TYR A 864 -31.92 -29.74 -6.54
CA TYR A 864 -32.65 -30.17 -5.34
C TYR A 864 -32.82 -29.06 -4.30
N GLU A 865 -33.88 -29.12 -3.49
CA GLU A 865 -34.09 -28.17 -2.39
C GLU A 865 -33.25 -28.58 -1.19
N ASN A 866 -32.50 -27.63 -0.61
CA ASN A 866 -31.47 -27.94 0.36
C ASN A 866 -31.63 -27.25 1.74
N LEU A 867 -32.68 -26.46 1.95
CA LEU A 867 -32.93 -25.74 3.21
C LEU A 867 -34.12 -26.31 3.99
N HIS A 868 -35.08 -26.91 3.30
CA HIS A 868 -36.29 -27.50 3.86
C HIS A 868 -36.28 -29.04 3.81
N GLN A 869 -35.83 -29.67 2.72
CA GLN A 869 -35.86 -31.14 2.61
C GLN A 869 -34.63 -31.80 3.26
N PRO A 870 -34.81 -32.78 4.17
CA PRO A 870 -33.69 -33.52 4.75
C PRO A 870 -32.82 -34.21 3.69
N ILE A 871 -31.52 -34.29 3.98
CA ILE A 871 -30.52 -34.96 3.12
C ILE A 871 -30.92 -36.40 2.77
N PRO A 872 -31.37 -37.26 3.71
CA PRO A 872 -31.82 -38.61 3.37
C PRO A 872 -33.01 -38.61 2.39
N ASP A 873 -34.01 -37.75 2.62
CA ASP A 873 -35.20 -37.71 1.76
C ASP A 873 -34.83 -37.25 0.34
N THR A 874 -33.94 -36.25 0.22
CA THR A 874 -33.40 -35.79 -1.06
C THR A 874 -32.63 -36.88 -1.79
N ALA A 875 -31.87 -37.68 -1.05
CA ALA A 875 -31.11 -38.79 -1.60
C ALA A 875 -32.05 -39.92 -2.09
N ASP A 876 -33.17 -40.16 -1.40
CA ASP A 876 -34.18 -41.14 -1.83
C ASP A 876 -34.87 -40.68 -3.12
N ASP A 877 -35.16 -39.39 -3.25
CA ASP A 877 -35.67 -38.80 -4.50
C ASP A 877 -34.68 -38.97 -5.66
N LEU A 878 -33.40 -38.69 -5.44
CA LEU A 878 -32.34 -38.89 -6.44
C LEU A 878 -32.28 -40.35 -6.89
N LYS A 879 -32.29 -41.29 -5.93
CA LYS A 879 -32.30 -42.72 -6.21
C LYS A 879 -33.48 -43.12 -7.08
N ASN A 880 -34.69 -42.69 -6.71
CA ASN A 880 -35.92 -43.04 -7.42
C ASN A 880 -35.88 -42.52 -8.87
N GLN A 881 -35.36 -41.31 -9.09
CA GLN A 881 -35.24 -40.73 -10.43
C GLN A 881 -34.16 -41.41 -11.28
N LEU A 882 -33.02 -41.77 -10.69
CA LEU A 882 -31.99 -42.55 -11.40
C LEU A 882 -32.52 -43.92 -11.81
N GLN A 883 -33.25 -44.61 -10.92
CA GLN A 883 -33.89 -45.89 -11.25
C GLN A 883 -34.89 -45.73 -12.39
N ALA A 884 -35.74 -44.71 -12.34
CA ALA A 884 -36.71 -44.42 -13.39
C ALA A 884 -36.03 -44.08 -14.75
N ALA A 885 -34.86 -43.44 -14.71
CA ALA A 885 -34.07 -43.14 -15.90
C ALA A 885 -33.34 -44.38 -16.48
N GLY A 886 -33.30 -45.50 -15.76
CA GLY A 886 -32.75 -46.77 -16.21
C GLY A 886 -31.35 -47.12 -15.68
N PHE A 887 -30.98 -46.58 -14.52
CA PHE A 887 -29.79 -46.98 -13.77
C PHE A 887 -30.08 -48.15 -12.84
N GLY A 888 -29.13 -49.09 -12.74
CA GLY A 888 -29.26 -50.27 -11.90
C GLY A 888 -28.01 -51.16 -11.89
N GLU A 889 -28.06 -52.25 -11.14
CA GLU A 889 -26.94 -53.19 -11.02
C GLU A 889 -26.73 -53.92 -12.36
N ASN A 890 -25.52 -53.83 -12.94
CA ASN A 890 -25.17 -54.37 -14.26
C ASN A 890 -25.94 -53.76 -15.45
N ASP A 891 -26.28 -52.48 -15.39
CA ASP A 891 -26.99 -51.75 -16.44
C ASP A 891 -26.15 -51.46 -17.71
N GLY A 892 -24.90 -51.89 -17.72
CA GLY A 892 -23.93 -51.71 -18.81
C GLY A 892 -23.45 -50.28 -18.99
N LYS A 893 -23.70 -49.40 -18.01
CA LYS A 893 -23.31 -47.99 -18.02
C LYS A 893 -22.18 -47.76 -17.02
N ARG A 894 -21.49 -46.64 -17.21
CA ARG A 894 -20.51 -46.08 -16.30
C ARG A 894 -21.02 -44.72 -15.84
N LEU A 895 -21.46 -44.64 -14.59
CA LEU A 895 -21.94 -43.40 -13.95
C LEU A 895 -20.83 -42.79 -13.09
N THR A 896 -20.37 -41.61 -13.49
CA THR A 896 -19.49 -40.76 -12.69
C THR A 896 -20.30 -39.66 -12.02
N MET A 897 -20.20 -39.50 -10.70
CA MET A 897 -20.79 -38.36 -9.98
C MET A 897 -19.72 -37.32 -9.68
N LEU A 898 -19.98 -36.06 -10.05
CA LEU A 898 -19.19 -34.90 -9.65
C LEU A 898 -20.04 -34.03 -8.73
N VAL A 899 -19.63 -33.95 -7.46
CA VAL A 899 -20.47 -33.42 -6.38
C VAL A 899 -19.74 -32.30 -5.64
N HIS A 900 -20.46 -31.24 -5.32
CA HIS A 900 -19.90 -30.06 -4.65
C HIS A 900 -20.60 -29.78 -3.32
N SER A 901 -19.83 -29.36 -2.31
CA SER A 901 -20.36 -28.87 -1.02
C SER A 901 -21.40 -29.86 -0.42
N MET A 902 -22.57 -29.39 0.05
CA MET A 902 -23.62 -30.22 0.63
C MET A 902 -24.17 -31.30 -0.31
N GLY A 903 -24.02 -31.18 -1.63
CA GLY A 903 -24.37 -32.23 -2.59
C GLY A 903 -23.58 -33.50 -2.39
N GLY A 904 -22.37 -33.39 -1.82
CA GLY A 904 -21.61 -34.56 -1.41
C GLY A 904 -22.24 -35.30 -0.23
N LEU A 905 -22.98 -34.63 0.66
CA LEU A 905 -23.71 -35.29 1.74
C LEU A 905 -24.94 -36.03 1.21
N VAL A 906 -25.68 -35.42 0.26
CA VAL A 906 -26.77 -36.09 -0.47
C VAL A 906 -26.25 -37.34 -1.19
N SER A 907 -25.14 -37.19 -1.92
CA SER A 907 -24.53 -38.27 -2.68
C SER A 907 -24.00 -39.39 -1.79
N ARG A 908 -23.42 -39.07 -0.63
CA ARG A 908 -23.00 -40.06 0.36
C ARG A 908 -24.18 -40.77 1.00
N SER A 909 -25.24 -40.05 1.37
CA SER A 909 -26.47 -40.68 1.89
C SER A 909 -27.07 -41.65 0.86
N PHE A 910 -27.15 -41.22 -0.40
CA PHE A 910 -27.58 -42.06 -1.53
C PHE A 910 -26.71 -43.33 -1.68
N ILE A 911 -25.38 -43.17 -1.74
CA ILE A 911 -24.45 -44.26 -2.01
C ILE A 911 -24.30 -45.22 -0.81
N GLU A 912 -24.09 -44.67 0.38
CA GLU A 912 -23.76 -45.42 1.59
C GLU A 912 -24.99 -45.99 2.30
N GLN A 913 -26.12 -45.28 2.28
CA GLN A 913 -27.30 -45.63 3.09
C GLN A 913 -28.46 -46.17 2.25
N GLN A 914 -28.60 -45.74 0.99
CA GLN A 914 -29.76 -46.09 0.16
C GLN A 914 -29.44 -47.08 -0.97
N GLY A 915 -28.21 -47.58 -1.04
CA GLY A 915 -27.79 -48.59 -2.01
C GLY A 915 -27.39 -48.05 -3.38
N GLY A 916 -27.10 -46.75 -3.47
CA GLY A 916 -26.58 -46.10 -4.69
C GLY A 916 -25.21 -46.64 -5.14
N ASN A 917 -24.48 -47.33 -4.25
CA ASN A 917 -23.24 -48.04 -4.57
C ASN A 917 -23.40 -49.14 -5.64
N ARG A 918 -24.63 -49.53 -5.98
CA ARG A 918 -24.93 -50.46 -7.08
C ARG A 918 -25.13 -49.77 -8.44
N MET A 919 -25.19 -48.45 -8.47
CA MET A 919 -25.43 -47.63 -9.67
C MET A 919 -24.25 -46.73 -10.01
N VAL A 920 -23.47 -46.29 -9.01
CA VAL A 920 -22.39 -45.31 -9.17
C VAL A 920 -21.05 -46.02 -9.24
N ASP A 921 -20.34 -45.84 -10.35
CA ASP A 921 -19.01 -46.44 -10.57
C ASP A 921 -17.86 -45.57 -10.06
N HIS A 922 -18.06 -44.25 -10.04
CA HIS A 922 -17.02 -43.30 -9.66
C HIS A 922 -17.62 -42.05 -9.02
N LEU A 923 -17.12 -41.65 -7.85
CA LEU A 923 -17.53 -40.45 -7.13
C LEU A 923 -16.35 -39.49 -7.00
N VAL A 924 -16.53 -38.25 -7.43
CA VAL A 924 -15.59 -37.15 -7.25
C VAL A 924 -16.24 -36.10 -6.35
N MET A 925 -15.67 -35.89 -5.17
CA MET A 925 -16.19 -34.95 -4.17
C MET A 925 -15.32 -33.70 -4.11
N CYS A 926 -15.93 -32.53 -4.22
CA CYS A 926 -15.27 -31.24 -4.17
C CYS A 926 -15.83 -30.43 -2.98
N GLY A 927 -15.00 -30.14 -1.98
CA GLY A 927 -15.38 -29.25 -0.88
C GLY A 927 -16.53 -29.73 0.00
N THR A 928 -16.80 -31.05 0.07
CA THR A 928 -17.91 -31.58 0.86
C THR A 928 -17.65 -31.47 2.36
N PRO A 929 -18.57 -30.88 3.15
CA PRO A 929 -18.45 -30.80 4.60
C PRO A 929 -18.84 -32.14 5.23
N ASN A 930 -17.93 -33.12 5.19
CA ASN A 930 -18.20 -34.51 5.60
C ASN A 930 -18.67 -34.68 7.05
N ASN A 931 -18.39 -33.70 7.93
CA ASN A 931 -18.86 -33.66 9.32
C ASN A 931 -20.25 -33.00 9.48
N GLY A 932 -20.92 -32.66 8.38
CA GLY A 932 -22.18 -31.92 8.38
C GLY A 932 -21.98 -30.42 8.17
N SER A 933 -23.08 -29.72 7.87
CA SER A 933 -23.13 -28.28 7.64
C SER A 933 -24.05 -27.61 8.67
N PRO A 934 -23.71 -26.43 9.22
CA PRO A 934 -24.62 -25.64 10.06
C PRO A 934 -25.95 -25.34 9.36
N PHE A 935 -25.92 -25.19 8.03
CA PHE A 935 -27.09 -24.93 7.19
C PHE A 935 -28.07 -26.12 7.09
N GLY A 936 -27.59 -27.36 7.30
CA GLY A 936 -28.43 -28.56 7.26
C GLY A 936 -29.36 -28.77 8.46
N LYS A 937 -29.45 -27.77 9.36
CA LYS A 937 -30.35 -27.74 10.51
C LYS A 937 -31.16 -26.44 10.58
N ILE A 938 -31.21 -25.63 9.52
CA ILE A 938 -31.85 -24.32 9.51
C ILE A 938 -33.34 -24.39 9.88
N ASP A 939 -34.03 -25.45 9.46
CA ASP A 939 -35.40 -25.79 9.84
C ASP A 939 -35.57 -25.98 11.36
N LYS A 940 -34.61 -26.61 12.02
CA LYS A 940 -34.58 -26.82 13.48
C LYS A 940 -33.96 -25.67 14.24
N ALA A 941 -33.16 -24.85 13.55
CA ALA A 941 -32.35 -23.79 14.12
C ALA A 941 -32.90 -22.42 13.75
N ARG A 942 -34.22 -22.24 13.95
CA ARG A 942 -34.91 -20.97 14.32
C ARG A 942 -36.08 -20.61 13.37
N LYS A 943 -37.30 -20.92 13.83
CA LYS A 943 -38.63 -20.32 13.53
C LYS A 943 -38.96 -19.79 12.12
N LEU A 944 -38.41 -20.35 11.04
CA LEU A 944 -38.77 -19.96 9.66
C LEU A 944 -40.21 -20.37 9.23
N PHE A 945 -41.08 -20.75 10.17
CA PHE A 945 -42.47 -21.19 9.94
C PHE A 945 -43.42 -20.72 11.04
#